data_AF-A0A0M8WV09-F1
#
_entry.id   AF-A0A0M8WV09-F1
#
_cell.length_a   1.000
_cell.length_b   1.000
_cell.length_c   1.000
_cell.angle_alpha   90.00
_cell.angle_beta   90.00
_cell.angle_gamma   90.00
#
_symmetry.space_group_name_H-M   'P 1'
#
loop_
_entity.id
_entity.type
_entity.pdbx_description
1 polymer ?
#
loop_
_entity_poly.entity_id
_entity_poly.type
_entity_poly.pdbx_seq_one_letter_code
_entity_poly.pdbx_strand_id
1 'polypeptide(L)'
;MSDVRPGRLKVYLGAAPGVGKTYRMLDEGRRRASRGVDVVVGFVECHGRPHTEAMLEGLETVPRLACTHRGGHFEEMDLAAVLARRPQVTIVDECAHTNVPGDGRNPKRWQDIEALLDAGIDVITALNIQHLESLNDVVEKITHVPQHETVPDEVVRRASQIELVDMPPEGLRRRMAHGNVYAPEKIDAALANYFRPGNLTALRQLALLWVADRVDEALQEYRSQHGIGGVWETRERVVVALTGGPEGDTLVRRAARIADRSSGGDLLAVHVARSDGLAAGVSHASLARQRRLVEDLGGSYHSVVGDDVANALVEFARAENATQLVLGTSRRGRLARFLTGPGTGETVTELSGDIDVHRVTHERAGRGTLLPSGRRTLSTARLIAGPVAGLVLPVLLTALLAQLRGTLSLTSEALLFLLAVVGVACIGGVASAVIASVTASLLLNYWFIPPIGSFTLDDPNALLALTVFTVVAATVAAVVDRSLRLSRRSARATAEAETMSSLAGSIVRGEATIPALLERTRETFGMESAELADQPPDAAGVTTVPAGPGAYLALRGRTLSSSERRVLAAFAAHVGSAVERARLAEAAAEVEPVKAADRLRTALLRAVGHDLRTPLAAGWAAVTSLRSRDVAFSEEDREELLATADESMAKLNRLVENLLDLSRLEAGALTLNLRATSLEEVLPMALADVPEVEVANVEDIPAVLADPPLLERVIANLVGNAARHTPPGKAVLVTASALAGRVELRVVDRGPGLPADGRDRLFEPFQRLGDTDNTKGLGLGLALARGLTEAMSGTLSPEDTPGGGLTMVVSLPFAAQPVGAGPTEQSAGGT
;
A
#
# COMPACT_ATOMS: atom_id res chain seq x y z
N MET A 1 4.42 32.22 39.80
CA MET A 1 4.25 32.30 38.33
C MET A 1 2.78 32.04 38.09
N SER A 2 2.04 33.01 37.55
CA SER A 2 0.58 32.96 37.43
C SER A 2 0.15 31.79 36.54
N ASP A 3 -0.71 30.91 37.05
CA ASP A 3 -1.44 29.84 36.33
C ASP A 3 -2.40 30.44 35.29
N VAL A 4 -1.86 31.07 34.25
CA VAL A 4 -2.68 31.52 33.11
C VAL A 4 -2.87 30.32 32.21
N ARG A 5 -4.12 29.86 32.09
CA ARG A 5 -4.47 28.78 31.17
C ARG A 5 -4.06 29.19 29.75
N PRO A 6 -3.40 28.30 28.98
CA PRO A 6 -3.06 28.59 27.59
C PRO A 6 -4.35 28.77 26.76
N GLY A 7 -4.29 29.74 25.85
CA GLY A 7 -5.36 30.04 24.89
C GLY A 7 -5.63 28.85 23.97
N ARG A 8 -6.82 28.83 23.38
CA ARG A 8 -7.24 27.80 22.43
C ARG A 8 -7.16 28.30 20.99
N LEU A 9 -6.53 27.50 20.14
CA LEU A 9 -6.47 27.74 18.71
C LEU A 9 -7.62 27.04 17.99
N LYS A 10 -8.33 27.80 17.13
CA LYS A 10 -9.29 27.28 16.15
C LYS A 10 -8.79 27.61 14.73
N VAL A 11 -8.69 26.59 13.88
CA VAL A 11 -8.19 26.73 12.50
C VAL A 11 -9.30 26.42 11.50
N TYR A 12 -9.54 27.35 10.57
CA TYR A 12 -10.32 27.11 9.36
C TYR A 12 -9.40 26.65 8.23
N LEU A 13 -9.37 25.35 7.97
CA LEU A 13 -8.53 24.73 6.95
C LEU A 13 -9.29 24.67 5.62
N GLY A 14 -8.65 24.99 4.50
CA GLY A 14 -9.25 24.86 3.17
C GLY A 14 -8.31 24.23 2.16
N ALA A 15 -8.90 23.55 1.17
CA ALA A 15 -8.16 22.90 0.10
C ALA A 15 -7.43 23.90 -0.82
N ALA A 16 -7.99 25.11 -0.99
CA ALA A 16 -7.45 26.12 -1.88
C ALA A 16 -7.82 27.54 -1.41
N PRO A 17 -7.15 28.59 -1.93
CA PRO A 17 -7.57 29.97 -1.73
C PRO A 17 -8.99 30.19 -2.30
N GLY A 18 -9.75 31.13 -1.74
CA GLY A 18 -11.08 31.47 -2.25
C GLY A 18 -12.24 30.54 -1.85
N VAL A 19 -12.00 29.40 -1.18
CA VAL A 19 -13.07 28.52 -0.68
C VAL A 19 -13.96 29.18 0.40
N GLY A 20 -13.50 30.29 1.00
CA GLY A 20 -14.27 31.11 1.94
C GLY A 20 -13.83 31.02 3.40
N LYS A 21 -12.58 30.60 3.67
CA LYS A 21 -12.02 30.49 5.04
C LYS A 21 -12.12 31.80 5.83
N THR A 22 -11.61 32.91 5.30
CA THR A 22 -11.68 34.24 5.94
C THR A 22 -13.11 34.64 6.26
N TYR A 23 -14.05 34.40 5.35
CA TYR A 23 -15.47 34.70 5.57
C TYR A 23 -16.03 33.86 6.73
N ARG A 24 -15.77 32.54 6.76
CA ARG A 24 -16.19 31.66 7.85
C ARG A 24 -15.57 32.03 9.21
N MET A 25 -14.29 32.43 9.18
CA MET A 25 -13.55 32.90 10.35
C MET A 25 -14.17 34.19 10.93
N LEU A 26 -14.47 35.18 10.10
CA LEU A 26 -15.14 36.42 10.51
C LEU A 26 -16.57 36.19 10.98
N ASP A 27 -17.32 35.31 10.31
CA ASP A 27 -18.67 34.89 10.70
C ASP A 27 -18.69 34.26 12.11
N GLU A 28 -17.70 33.41 12.44
CA GLU A 28 -17.50 32.92 13.80
C GLU A 28 -17.17 34.04 14.80
N GLY A 29 -16.30 34.97 14.41
CA GLY A 29 -15.99 36.16 15.20
C GLY A 29 -17.23 36.98 15.57
N ARG A 30 -18.05 37.32 14.57
CA ARG A 30 -19.32 38.04 14.76
C ARG A 30 -20.31 37.28 15.64
N ARG A 31 -20.43 35.95 15.46
CA ARG A 31 -21.29 35.12 16.32
C ARG A 31 -20.85 35.12 17.78
N ARG A 32 -19.54 35.16 18.05
CA ARG A 32 -19.01 35.23 19.41
C ARG A 32 -19.23 36.62 20.01
N ALA A 33 -18.93 37.67 19.25
CA ALA A 33 -19.17 39.05 19.65
C ALA A 33 -20.65 39.33 19.96
N SER A 34 -21.57 38.84 19.13
CA SER A 34 -23.02 38.99 19.35
C SER A 34 -23.54 38.24 20.58
N ARG A 35 -22.79 37.26 21.09
CA ARG A 35 -23.05 36.56 22.36
C ARG A 35 -22.35 37.21 23.56
N GLY A 36 -21.69 38.36 23.37
CA GLY A 36 -21.01 39.12 24.42
C GLY A 36 -19.59 38.65 24.74
N VAL A 37 -18.95 37.85 23.88
CA VAL A 37 -17.53 37.52 24.00
C VAL A 37 -16.69 38.71 23.53
N ASP A 38 -15.61 39.04 24.25
CA ASP A 38 -14.67 40.10 23.84
C ASP A 38 -13.81 39.61 22.66
N VAL A 39 -14.19 40.04 21.44
CA VAL A 39 -13.54 39.64 20.19
C VAL A 39 -12.88 40.85 19.53
N VAL A 40 -11.60 40.73 19.22
CA VAL A 40 -10.82 41.74 18.52
C VAL A 40 -10.25 41.17 17.23
N VAL A 41 -10.20 41.95 16.16
CA VAL A 41 -9.51 41.62 14.92
C VAL A 41 -8.07 42.09 15.04
N GLY A 42 -7.14 41.15 15.19
CA GLY A 42 -5.70 41.44 15.22
C GLY A 42 -5.13 41.69 13.83
N PHE A 43 -5.48 40.82 12.88
CA PHE A 43 -5.11 40.99 11.47
C PHE A 43 -6.06 40.20 10.58
N VAL A 44 -6.62 40.83 9.55
CA VAL A 44 -7.43 40.17 8.52
C VAL A 44 -7.15 40.83 7.19
N GLU A 45 -6.88 40.03 6.16
CA GLU A 45 -6.69 40.53 4.79
C GLU A 45 -7.93 40.28 3.93
N CYS A 46 -8.64 41.34 3.55
CA CYS A 46 -9.88 41.23 2.78
C CYS A 46 -9.66 41.29 1.26
N HIS A 47 -8.49 41.69 0.77
CA HIS A 47 -8.15 41.86 -0.64
C HIS A 47 -9.18 42.67 -1.45
N GLY A 48 -9.76 43.72 -0.86
CA GLY A 48 -10.74 44.57 -1.55
C GLY A 48 -12.11 43.92 -1.79
N ARG A 49 -12.46 42.85 -1.05
CA ARG A 49 -13.70 42.09 -1.25
C ARG A 49 -14.84 42.70 -0.42
N PRO A 50 -15.87 43.35 -1.04
CA PRO A 50 -16.87 44.14 -0.30
C PRO A 50 -17.66 43.31 0.73
N HIS A 51 -18.02 42.08 0.37
CA HIS A 51 -18.77 41.19 1.27
C HIS A 51 -17.93 40.68 2.45
N THR A 52 -16.60 40.66 2.33
CA THR A 52 -15.71 40.26 3.44
C THR A 52 -15.39 41.47 4.32
N GLU A 53 -15.24 42.65 3.72
CA GLU A 53 -15.07 43.91 4.45
C GLU A 53 -16.30 44.25 5.29
N ALA A 54 -17.51 44.05 4.76
CA ALA A 54 -18.76 44.20 5.51
C ALA A 54 -18.87 43.26 6.73
N MET A 55 -18.04 42.20 6.80
CA MET A 55 -17.98 41.31 7.96
C MET A 55 -17.11 41.86 9.10
N LEU A 56 -16.28 42.87 8.83
CA LEU A 56 -15.53 43.60 9.86
C LEU A 56 -16.41 44.63 10.58
N GLU A 57 -17.51 45.07 9.96
CA GLU A 57 -18.43 46.02 10.57
C GLU A 57 -18.98 45.50 11.91
N GLY A 58 -18.73 46.27 12.98
CA GLY A 58 -19.14 45.94 14.34
C GLY A 58 -18.14 45.10 15.12
N LEU A 59 -16.98 44.77 14.56
CA LEU A 59 -15.85 44.17 15.29
C LEU A 59 -14.77 45.23 15.58
N GLU A 60 -14.25 45.26 16.81
CA GLU A 60 -13.08 46.07 17.15
C GLU A 60 -11.87 45.56 16.38
N THR A 61 -11.13 46.43 15.71
CA THR A 61 -9.98 46.08 14.87
C THR A 61 -8.74 46.84 15.33
N VAL A 62 -7.65 46.12 15.58
CA VAL A 62 -6.36 46.74 15.94
C VAL A 62 -5.74 47.39 14.71
N PRO A 63 -5.25 48.64 14.81
CA PRO A 63 -4.57 49.29 13.70
C PRO A 63 -3.35 48.48 13.21
N ARG A 64 -3.23 48.33 11.89
CA ARG A 64 -2.10 47.64 11.26
C ARG A 64 -0.82 48.46 11.37
N LEU A 65 0.31 47.79 11.50
CA LEU A 65 1.62 48.42 11.62
C LEU A 65 2.24 48.62 10.22
N ALA A 66 2.44 49.88 9.82
CA ALA A 66 3.10 50.21 8.55
C ALA A 66 4.61 49.95 8.63
N CYS A 67 5.12 49.16 7.69
CA CYS A 67 6.50 48.69 7.65
C CYS A 67 7.13 48.98 6.28
N THR A 68 8.39 49.42 6.26
CA THR A 68 9.16 49.58 5.03
C THR A 68 10.26 48.54 4.96
N HIS A 69 10.29 47.75 3.88
CA HIS A 69 11.32 46.74 3.65
C HIS A 69 11.71 46.68 2.18
N ARG A 70 13.01 46.72 1.88
CA ARG A 70 13.56 46.71 0.50
C ARG A 70 12.88 47.71 -0.45
N GLY A 71 12.49 48.89 0.05
CA GLY A 71 11.83 49.94 -0.74
C GLY A 71 10.33 49.74 -0.98
N GLY A 72 9.73 48.65 -0.49
CA GLY A 72 8.28 48.42 -0.48
C GLY A 72 7.62 48.84 0.84
N HIS A 73 6.35 49.24 0.77
CA HIS A 73 5.49 49.47 1.93
C HIS A 73 4.60 48.25 2.18
N PHE A 74 4.62 47.74 3.41
CA PHE A 74 3.87 46.57 3.86
C PHE A 74 3.07 46.92 5.11
N GLU A 75 1.95 46.26 5.32
CA GLU A 75 1.16 46.35 6.55
C GLU A 75 1.23 45.02 7.29
N GLU A 76 1.54 45.07 8.59
CA GLU A 76 1.72 43.88 9.43
C GLU A 76 0.80 43.93 10.65
N MET A 77 0.60 42.78 11.29
CA MET A 77 -0.09 42.69 12.57
C MET A 77 0.73 43.39 13.67
N ASP A 78 0.08 44.23 14.48
CA ASP A 78 0.69 44.77 15.70
C ASP A 78 0.46 43.79 16.88
N LEU A 79 1.34 42.78 16.99
CA LEU A 79 1.30 41.79 18.06
C LEU A 79 1.32 42.45 19.45
N ALA A 80 2.12 43.51 19.64
CA ALA A 80 2.25 44.18 20.93
C ALA A 80 0.95 44.88 21.33
N ALA A 81 0.26 45.52 20.38
CA ALA A 81 -1.04 46.14 20.62
C ALA A 81 -2.13 45.10 20.96
N VAL A 82 -2.16 43.95 20.28
CA VAL A 82 -3.10 42.86 20.59
C VAL A 82 -2.84 42.30 22.00
N LEU A 83 -1.57 42.06 22.34
CA LEU A 83 -1.16 41.58 23.67
C LEU A 83 -1.46 42.61 24.78
N ALA A 84 -1.34 43.91 24.50
CA ALA A 84 -1.69 44.97 25.43
C ALA A 84 -3.21 45.07 25.64
N ARG A 85 -4.00 44.87 24.58
CA ARG A 85 -5.47 44.89 24.62
C ARG A 85 -6.08 43.70 25.36
N ARG A 86 -5.39 42.55 25.38
CA ARG A 86 -5.80 41.30 26.06
C ARG A 86 -7.28 40.90 25.83
N PRO A 87 -7.71 40.73 24.57
CA PRO A 87 -9.06 40.24 24.28
C PRO A 87 -9.25 38.80 24.75
N GLN A 88 -10.51 38.35 24.89
CA GLN A 88 -10.79 36.92 25.11
C GLN A 88 -10.49 36.11 23.85
N VAL A 89 -10.85 36.65 22.69
CA VAL A 89 -10.63 36.02 21.39
C VAL A 89 -10.03 37.04 20.43
N THR A 90 -9.00 36.65 19.68
CA THR A 90 -8.46 37.44 18.57
C THR A 90 -8.55 36.70 17.24
N ILE A 91 -8.85 37.44 16.17
CA ILE A 91 -8.89 36.93 14.80
C ILE A 91 -7.60 37.31 14.08
N VAL A 92 -6.91 36.30 13.57
CA VAL A 92 -5.63 36.46 12.85
C VAL A 92 -5.67 35.63 11.57
N ASP A 93 -5.82 36.29 10.42
CA ASP A 93 -5.76 35.65 9.10
C ASP A 93 -4.31 35.42 8.64
N GLU A 94 -4.15 34.66 7.56
CA GLU A 94 -2.87 34.37 6.91
C GLU A 94 -1.83 33.76 7.88
N CYS A 95 -2.18 32.68 8.57
CA CYS A 95 -1.31 31.98 9.53
C CYS A 95 0.08 31.61 8.96
N ALA A 96 0.15 31.33 7.66
CA ALA A 96 1.38 30.94 6.96
C ALA A 96 2.32 32.10 6.59
N HIS A 97 1.85 33.34 6.75
CA HIS A 97 2.58 34.53 6.31
C HIS A 97 3.97 34.64 6.94
N THR A 98 4.91 35.12 6.14
CA THR A 98 6.27 35.44 6.60
C THR A 98 6.35 36.92 6.93
N ASN A 99 6.50 37.23 8.23
CA ASN A 99 6.51 38.60 8.70
C ASN A 99 7.70 39.38 8.15
N VAL A 100 7.51 40.68 7.90
CA VAL A 100 8.60 41.58 7.53
C VAL A 100 9.69 41.60 8.64
N PRO A 101 10.97 41.34 8.30
CA PRO A 101 12.07 41.35 9.27
C PRO A 101 12.22 42.71 9.97
N GLY A 102 12.36 42.71 11.30
CA GLY A 102 12.58 43.89 12.12
C GLY A 102 12.87 43.54 13.58
N ASP A 103 13.44 44.48 14.35
CA ASP A 103 13.83 44.25 15.74
C ASP A 103 12.63 43.82 16.62
N GLY A 104 12.74 42.64 17.23
CA GLY A 104 11.78 42.11 18.19
C GLY A 104 10.53 41.43 17.60
N ARG A 105 10.47 41.20 16.27
CA ARG A 105 9.35 40.48 15.63
C ARG A 105 9.69 39.03 15.35
N ASN A 106 8.70 38.16 15.49
CA ASN A 106 8.85 36.78 15.07
C ASN A 106 8.93 36.70 13.53
N PRO A 107 9.70 35.75 12.96
CA PRO A 107 9.80 35.60 11.51
C PRO A 107 8.52 35.08 10.84
N LYS A 108 7.65 34.38 11.56
CA LYS A 108 6.42 33.79 11.01
C LYS A 108 5.19 34.16 11.82
N ARG A 109 4.05 34.39 11.15
CA ARG A 109 2.81 34.78 11.81
C ARG A 109 2.25 33.71 12.75
N TRP A 110 2.47 32.43 12.46
CA TRP A 110 2.09 31.35 13.38
C TRP A 110 2.82 31.44 14.73
N GLN A 111 4.01 32.04 14.80
CA GLN A 111 4.73 32.27 16.06
C GLN A 111 4.13 33.45 16.85
N ASP A 112 3.61 34.46 16.15
CA ASP A 112 2.82 35.51 16.81
C ASP A 112 1.53 34.94 17.39
N ILE A 113 0.89 34.00 16.67
CA ILE A 113 -0.26 33.25 17.17
C ILE A 113 0.11 32.44 18.42
N GLU A 114 1.26 31.77 18.45
CA GLU A 114 1.75 31.09 19.66
C GLU A 114 1.93 32.06 20.83
N ALA A 115 2.55 33.23 20.61
CA ALA A 115 2.71 34.24 21.66
C ALA A 115 1.36 34.74 22.22
N LEU A 116 0.33 34.83 21.38
CA LEU A 116 -1.04 35.16 21.81
C LEU A 116 -1.67 34.03 22.63
N LEU A 117 -1.50 32.78 22.22
CA LEU A 117 -2.00 31.60 22.94
C LEU A 117 -1.30 31.46 24.30
N ASP A 118 0.01 31.69 24.38
CA ASP A 118 0.79 31.66 25.62
C ASP A 118 0.36 32.77 26.59
N ALA A 119 -0.14 33.89 26.07
CA ALA A 119 -0.74 34.96 26.86
C ALA A 119 -2.18 34.64 27.35
N GLY A 120 -2.72 33.47 27.00
CA GLY A 120 -4.07 33.03 27.38
C GLY A 120 -5.20 33.57 26.48
N ILE A 121 -4.88 34.10 25.29
CA ILE A 121 -5.86 34.64 24.34
C ILE A 121 -6.26 33.52 23.36
N ASP A 122 -7.55 33.27 23.18
CA ASP A 122 -8.02 32.33 22.16
C ASP A 122 -7.82 32.92 20.75
N VAL A 123 -7.32 32.14 19.80
CA VAL A 123 -7.06 32.61 18.43
C VAL A 123 -7.93 31.86 17.43
N ILE A 124 -8.57 32.60 16.53
CA ILE A 124 -9.25 32.04 15.35
C ILE A 124 -8.44 32.43 14.11
N THR A 125 -8.02 31.44 13.34
CA THR A 125 -7.18 31.65 12.14
C THR A 125 -7.67 30.85 10.94
N ALA A 126 -7.14 31.15 9.77
CA ALA A 126 -7.39 30.45 8.52
C ALA A 126 -6.08 29.99 7.86
N LEU A 127 -6.11 28.81 7.26
CA LEU A 127 -4.96 28.18 6.62
C LEU A 127 -5.38 27.38 5.40
N ASN A 128 -4.53 27.32 4.37
CA ASN A 128 -4.70 26.39 3.25
C ASN A 128 -3.83 25.15 3.41
N ILE A 129 -4.27 24.02 2.85
CA ILE A 129 -3.51 22.77 2.84
C ILE A 129 -2.12 22.92 2.19
N GLN A 130 -1.99 23.82 1.22
CA GLN A 130 -0.73 24.13 0.52
C GLN A 130 0.37 24.72 1.42
N HIS A 131 0.00 25.26 2.58
CA HIS A 131 0.95 25.88 3.50
C HIS A 131 1.45 24.88 4.56
N LEU A 132 0.96 23.65 4.57
CA LEU A 132 1.50 22.63 5.47
C LEU A 132 2.85 22.15 4.94
N GLU A 133 3.85 22.16 5.82
CA GLU A 133 5.22 21.81 5.46
C GLU A 133 5.34 20.37 4.92
N SER A 134 4.64 19.41 5.54
CA SER A 134 4.66 18.00 5.12
C SER A 134 4.08 17.75 3.72
N LEU A 135 3.24 18.67 3.23
CA LEU A 135 2.53 18.53 1.95
C LEU A 135 3.14 19.40 0.84
N ASN A 136 4.17 20.20 1.14
CA ASN A 136 4.72 21.18 0.20
C ASN A 136 5.16 20.53 -1.12
N ASP A 137 5.98 19.48 -1.06
CA ASP A 137 6.49 18.77 -2.24
C ASP A 137 5.37 18.18 -3.11
N VAL A 138 4.31 17.67 -2.47
CA VAL A 138 3.18 17.06 -3.17
C VAL A 138 2.33 18.14 -3.82
N VAL A 139 2.11 19.24 -3.12
CA VAL A 139 1.34 20.39 -3.60
C VAL A 139 2.07 21.10 -4.73
N GLU A 140 3.39 21.25 -4.67
CA GLU A 140 4.20 21.80 -5.76
C GLU A 140 4.12 20.90 -7.01
N LYS A 141 4.17 19.57 -6.85
CA LYS A 141 3.97 18.63 -7.97
C LYS A 141 2.59 18.75 -8.63
N ILE A 142 1.55 19.04 -7.85
CA ILE A 142 0.18 19.21 -8.35
C ILE A 142 -0.02 20.59 -8.99
N THR A 143 0.47 21.66 -8.35
CA THR A 143 0.16 23.04 -8.74
C THR A 143 1.22 23.66 -9.64
N HIS A 144 2.42 23.07 -9.71
CA HIS A 144 3.63 23.61 -10.36
C HIS A 144 4.08 24.97 -9.83
N VAL A 145 3.63 25.36 -8.63
CA VAL A 145 3.99 26.63 -7.99
C VAL A 145 4.69 26.33 -6.66
N PRO A 146 5.96 26.72 -6.49
CA PRO A 146 6.68 26.51 -5.23
C PRO A 146 6.05 27.33 -4.10
N GLN A 147 5.76 26.67 -2.96
CA GLN A 147 5.21 27.34 -1.78
C GLN A 147 6.35 27.76 -0.83
N HIS A 148 6.48 29.07 -0.63
CA HIS A 148 7.52 29.66 0.21
C HIS A 148 7.01 29.96 1.65
N GLU A 149 5.70 30.05 1.79
CA GLU A 149 5.02 30.29 3.05
C GLU A 149 4.48 28.98 3.61
N THR A 150 5.19 28.46 4.61
CA THR A 150 4.89 27.18 5.26
C THR A 150 4.65 27.34 6.77
N VAL A 151 3.87 26.41 7.30
CA VAL A 151 3.58 26.21 8.72
C VAL A 151 3.87 24.75 9.05
N PRO A 152 4.63 24.47 10.13
CA PRO A 152 4.83 23.10 10.59
C PRO A 152 3.51 22.44 10.96
N ASP A 153 3.31 21.19 10.53
CA ASP A 153 2.08 20.44 10.78
C ASP A 153 1.69 20.39 12.27
N GLU A 154 2.68 20.28 13.17
CA GLU A 154 2.45 20.19 14.62
C GLU A 154 1.75 21.44 15.20
N VAL A 155 2.04 22.63 14.66
CA VAL A 155 1.38 23.89 15.07
C VAL A 155 -0.12 23.81 14.79
N VAL A 156 -0.48 23.27 13.64
CA VAL A 156 -1.88 23.13 13.22
C VAL A 156 -2.55 21.96 13.94
N ARG A 157 -1.84 20.84 14.16
CA ARG A 157 -2.36 19.66 14.87
C ARG A 157 -2.66 19.95 16.34
N ARG A 158 -1.90 20.83 16.99
CA ARG A 158 -2.16 21.33 18.35
C ARG A 158 -3.43 22.19 18.46
N ALA A 159 -4.05 22.58 17.34
CA ALA A 159 -5.31 23.30 17.39
C ALA A 159 -6.40 22.49 18.10
N SER A 160 -7.12 23.16 19.01
CA SER A 160 -8.23 22.56 19.73
C SER A 160 -9.41 22.21 18.83
N GLN A 161 -9.55 22.91 17.70
CA GLN A 161 -10.57 22.68 16.71
C GLN A 161 -10.05 23.02 15.32
N ILE A 162 -10.24 22.10 14.37
CA ILE A 162 -9.98 22.32 12.94
C ILE A 162 -11.30 22.14 12.20
N GLU A 163 -11.69 23.14 11.41
CA GLU A 163 -12.92 23.12 10.62
C GLU A 163 -12.55 23.16 9.13
N LEU A 164 -12.86 22.09 8.40
CA LEU A 164 -12.62 22.02 6.97
C LEU A 164 -13.67 22.85 6.21
N VAL A 165 -13.21 23.90 5.55
CA VAL A 165 -14.00 24.72 4.63
C VAL A 165 -13.87 24.15 3.23
N ASP A 166 -14.76 23.22 2.91
CA ASP A 166 -14.78 22.54 1.62
C ASP A 166 -15.73 23.23 0.61
N MET A 167 -15.31 23.25 -0.66
CA MET A 167 -16.10 23.72 -1.77
C MET A 167 -15.75 22.87 -3.00
N PRO A 168 -16.75 22.36 -3.75
CA PRO A 168 -16.49 21.63 -4.99
C PRO A 168 -15.64 22.47 -5.97
N PRO A 169 -14.71 21.86 -6.74
CA PRO A 169 -13.88 22.56 -7.71
C PRO A 169 -14.67 23.47 -8.65
N GLU A 170 -15.81 23.03 -9.14
CA GLU A 170 -16.69 23.80 -10.04
C GLU A 170 -17.31 25.00 -9.32
N GLY A 171 -17.65 24.84 -8.04
CA GLY A 171 -18.17 25.92 -7.19
C GLY A 171 -17.13 27.01 -6.96
N LEU A 172 -15.88 26.62 -6.69
CA LEU A 172 -14.78 27.55 -6.49
C LEU A 172 -14.45 28.31 -7.76
N ARG A 173 -14.35 27.61 -8.90
CA ARG A 173 -14.10 28.23 -10.21
C ARG A 173 -15.21 29.19 -10.62
N ARG A 174 -16.48 28.83 -10.39
CA ARG A 174 -17.62 29.73 -10.65
C ARG A 174 -17.52 30.99 -9.80
N ARG A 175 -17.19 30.85 -8.51
CA ARG A 175 -17.04 31.98 -7.60
C ARG A 175 -15.89 32.91 -8.02
N MET A 176 -14.79 32.35 -8.54
CA MET A 176 -13.71 33.12 -9.16
C MET A 176 -14.14 33.84 -10.43
N ALA A 177 -14.84 33.16 -11.34
CA ALA A 177 -15.31 33.74 -12.61
C ALA A 177 -16.26 34.94 -12.40
N HIS A 178 -16.98 34.97 -11.27
CA HIS A 178 -17.83 36.10 -10.88
C HIS A 178 -17.06 37.23 -10.16
N GLY A 179 -15.71 37.19 -10.12
CA GLY A 179 -14.88 38.24 -9.52
C GLY A 179 -14.81 38.24 -7.99
N ASN A 180 -15.32 37.20 -7.31
CA ASN A 180 -15.44 37.20 -5.85
C ASN A 180 -14.15 36.78 -5.10
N VAL A 181 -13.05 36.51 -5.81
CA VAL A 181 -11.82 35.93 -5.23
C VAL A 181 -10.55 36.68 -5.66
N TYR A 182 -10.42 37.07 -6.93
CA TYR A 182 -9.27 37.83 -7.47
C TYR A 182 -9.74 39.06 -8.24
N ALA A 183 -8.84 40.04 -8.38
CA ALA A 183 -9.04 41.18 -9.29
C ALA A 183 -9.17 40.69 -10.75
N PRO A 184 -10.05 41.30 -11.57
CA PRO A 184 -10.43 40.81 -12.91
C PRO A 184 -9.26 40.40 -13.80
N GLU A 185 -8.18 41.17 -13.75
CA GLU A 185 -6.98 41.04 -14.59
C GLU A 185 -6.18 39.75 -14.34
N LYS A 186 -6.29 39.13 -13.15
CA LYS A 186 -5.54 37.92 -12.77
C LYS A 186 -6.39 36.64 -12.78
N ILE A 187 -7.69 36.75 -13.08
CA ILE A 187 -8.63 35.63 -12.98
C ILE A 187 -8.30 34.55 -14.02
N ASP A 188 -8.10 34.94 -15.29
CA ASP A 188 -7.90 33.99 -16.39
C ASP A 188 -6.59 33.19 -16.23
N ALA A 189 -5.50 33.86 -15.87
CA ALA A 189 -4.21 33.22 -15.62
C ALA A 189 -4.25 32.27 -14.40
N ALA A 190 -5.02 32.62 -13.36
CA ALA A 190 -5.19 31.77 -12.19
C ALA A 190 -6.08 30.54 -12.50
N LEU A 191 -7.17 30.74 -13.25
CA LEU A 191 -8.07 29.66 -13.69
C LEU A 191 -7.39 28.68 -14.64
N ALA A 192 -6.47 29.16 -15.48
CA ALA A 192 -5.71 28.34 -16.42
C ALA A 192 -4.51 27.60 -15.79
N ASN A 193 -4.16 27.87 -14.52
CA ASN A 193 -3.01 27.23 -13.85
C ASN A 193 -3.40 26.62 -12.50
N TYR A 194 -3.34 27.41 -11.42
CA TYR A 194 -3.57 26.92 -10.05
C TYR A 194 -4.97 26.31 -9.86
N PHE A 195 -6.00 26.93 -10.44
CA PHE A 195 -7.41 26.58 -10.21
C PHE A 195 -8.02 25.63 -11.26
N ARG A 196 -7.19 24.76 -11.84
CA ARG A 196 -7.66 23.68 -12.72
C ARG A 196 -8.49 22.65 -11.93
N PRO A 197 -9.53 22.04 -12.53
CA PRO A 197 -10.34 21.03 -11.85
C PRO A 197 -9.52 19.86 -11.27
N GLY A 198 -8.50 19.38 -12.00
CA GLY A 198 -7.60 18.32 -11.54
C GLY A 198 -6.84 18.73 -10.27
N ASN A 199 -6.22 19.91 -10.29
CA ASN A 199 -5.45 20.45 -9.16
C ASN A 199 -6.34 20.65 -7.93
N LEU A 200 -7.51 21.28 -8.12
CA LEU A 200 -8.47 21.50 -7.04
C LEU A 200 -9.04 20.20 -6.46
N THR A 201 -9.26 19.18 -7.30
CA THR A 201 -9.70 17.85 -6.85
C THR A 201 -8.61 17.18 -6.02
N ALA A 202 -7.37 17.23 -6.47
CA ALA A 202 -6.23 16.66 -5.76
C ALA A 202 -5.99 17.37 -4.42
N LEU A 203 -5.99 18.72 -4.39
CA LEU A 203 -5.87 19.50 -3.17
C LEU A 203 -7.03 19.25 -2.19
N ARG A 204 -8.25 19.08 -2.69
CA ARG A 204 -9.42 18.71 -1.89
C ARG A 204 -9.26 17.33 -1.27
N GLN A 205 -8.77 16.36 -2.04
CA GLN A 205 -8.48 15.02 -1.54
C GLN A 205 -7.40 15.04 -0.46
N LEU A 206 -6.31 15.78 -0.68
CA LEU A 206 -5.25 15.96 0.33
C LEU A 206 -5.79 16.59 1.61
N ALA A 207 -6.64 17.62 1.51
CA ALA A 207 -7.25 18.25 2.67
C ALA A 207 -8.17 17.30 3.45
N LEU A 208 -8.96 16.48 2.75
CA LEU A 208 -9.82 15.48 3.38
C LEU A 208 -9.02 14.37 4.07
N LEU A 209 -7.97 13.86 3.42
CA LEU A 209 -7.08 12.85 3.99
C LEU A 209 -6.36 13.37 5.24
N TRP A 210 -5.79 14.58 5.16
CA TRP A 210 -5.08 15.16 6.30
C TRP A 210 -6.00 15.39 7.51
N VAL A 211 -7.24 15.84 7.28
CA VAL A 211 -8.24 15.98 8.36
C VAL A 211 -8.67 14.63 8.91
N ALA A 212 -8.82 13.61 8.06
CA ALA A 212 -9.14 12.25 8.50
C ALA A 212 -8.04 11.69 9.42
N ASP A 213 -6.77 11.85 9.04
CA ASP A 213 -5.64 11.42 9.86
C ASP A 213 -5.63 12.11 11.25
N ARG A 214 -5.98 13.40 11.30
CA ARG A 214 -6.09 14.14 12.58
C ARG A 214 -7.23 13.63 13.46
N VAL A 215 -8.37 13.27 12.86
CA VAL A 215 -9.52 12.71 13.59
C VAL A 215 -9.14 11.36 14.20
N ASP A 216 -8.42 10.52 13.46
CA ASP A 216 -7.88 9.25 13.95
C ASP A 216 -6.93 9.45 15.14
N GLU A 217 -6.00 10.42 15.07
CA GLU A 217 -5.11 10.79 16.17
C GLU A 217 -5.88 11.30 17.41
N ALA A 218 -6.88 12.20 17.21
CA ALA A 218 -7.67 12.75 18.31
C ALA A 218 -8.50 11.66 19.01
N LEU A 219 -9.03 10.72 18.23
CA LEU A 219 -9.73 9.54 18.75
C LEU A 219 -8.79 8.66 19.56
N GLN A 220 -7.56 8.44 19.10
CA GLN A 220 -6.57 7.64 19.80
C GLN A 220 -6.15 8.30 21.14
N GLU A 221 -5.97 9.62 21.14
CA GLU A 221 -5.66 10.40 22.35
C GLU A 221 -6.84 10.43 23.34
N TYR A 222 -8.07 10.62 22.85
CA TYR A 222 -9.28 10.54 23.69
C TYR A 222 -9.43 9.15 24.32
N ARG A 223 -9.18 8.08 23.54
CA ARG A 223 -9.21 6.69 24.03
C ARG A 223 -8.17 6.42 25.11
N SER A 224 -6.94 6.91 24.93
CA SER A 224 -5.85 6.72 25.90
C SER A 224 -6.12 7.49 27.20
N GLN A 225 -6.64 8.72 27.11
CA GLN A 225 -6.97 9.55 28.27
C GLN A 225 -8.19 9.04 29.05
N HIS A 226 -9.19 8.47 28.37
CA HIS A 226 -10.43 8.00 29.00
C HIS A 226 -10.47 6.50 29.27
N GLY A 227 -9.41 5.76 28.95
CA GLY A 227 -9.32 4.31 29.18
C GLY A 227 -10.41 3.50 28.44
N ILE A 228 -10.89 4.00 27.29
CA ILE A 228 -11.99 3.39 26.54
C ILE A 228 -11.42 2.27 25.66
N GLY A 229 -11.48 1.04 26.17
CA GLY A 229 -10.98 -0.18 25.52
C GLY A 229 -11.87 -0.77 24.42
N GLY A 230 -12.99 -0.14 24.06
CA GLY A 230 -13.88 -0.62 23.00
C GLY A 230 -13.33 -0.34 21.60
N VAL A 231 -13.49 -1.29 20.68
CA VAL A 231 -13.12 -1.19 19.26
C VAL A 231 -14.22 -0.43 18.51
N TRP A 232 -13.87 0.63 17.78
CA TRP A 232 -14.83 1.35 16.92
C TRP A 232 -14.74 0.78 15.50
N GLU A 233 -15.84 0.21 15.02
CA GLU A 233 -15.99 -0.63 13.82
C GLU A 233 -15.97 0.12 12.47
N THR A 234 -14.93 0.86 12.11
CA THR A 234 -14.78 1.42 10.74
C THR A 234 -13.78 0.69 9.86
N ARG A 235 -12.83 -0.07 10.45
CA ARG A 235 -11.91 -0.96 9.72
C ARG A 235 -11.96 -2.35 10.35
N GLU A 236 -12.21 -3.36 9.52
CA GLU A 236 -12.16 -4.75 9.96
C GLU A 236 -10.70 -5.14 10.17
N ARG A 237 -10.34 -5.52 11.40
CA ARG A 237 -9.00 -5.99 11.72
C ARG A 237 -9.07 -7.47 12.10
N VAL A 238 -8.67 -8.31 11.16
CA VAL A 238 -8.86 -9.76 11.21
C VAL A 238 -7.56 -10.43 11.61
N VAL A 239 -7.56 -11.07 12.78
CA VAL A 239 -6.45 -11.90 13.24
C VAL A 239 -6.70 -13.35 12.84
N VAL A 240 -5.72 -14.01 12.22
CA VAL A 240 -5.76 -15.45 11.91
C VAL A 240 -4.72 -16.20 12.72
N ALA A 241 -5.16 -17.19 13.50
CA ALA A 241 -4.27 -18.03 14.29
C ALA A 241 -3.69 -19.18 13.45
N LEU A 242 -2.36 -19.24 13.37
CA LEU A 242 -1.63 -20.24 12.62
C LEU A 242 -0.98 -21.27 13.55
N THR A 243 -1.40 -22.52 13.41
CA THR A 243 -0.88 -23.68 14.17
C THR A 243 0.34 -24.33 13.51
N GLY A 244 0.74 -23.88 12.32
CA GLY A 244 1.86 -24.45 11.55
C GLY A 244 1.56 -25.76 10.81
N GLY A 245 0.28 -26.14 10.73
CA GLY A 245 -0.18 -27.26 9.89
C GLY A 245 -0.69 -26.81 8.51
N PRO A 246 -0.97 -27.75 7.58
CA PRO A 246 -1.44 -27.46 6.22
C PRO A 246 -2.81 -26.76 6.10
N GLU A 247 -3.56 -26.63 7.19
CA GLU A 247 -4.82 -25.88 7.25
C GLU A 247 -4.62 -24.36 7.20
N GLY A 248 -3.43 -23.87 7.59
CA GLY A 248 -3.16 -22.43 7.68
C GLY A 248 -3.39 -21.71 6.35
N ASP A 249 -3.10 -22.33 5.21
CA ASP A 249 -3.33 -21.75 3.88
C ASP A 249 -4.83 -21.46 3.64
N THR A 250 -5.71 -22.36 4.08
CA THR A 250 -7.18 -22.17 4.00
C THR A 250 -7.65 -21.10 4.97
N LEU A 251 -7.08 -21.05 6.18
CA LEU A 251 -7.42 -20.04 7.18
C LEU A 251 -7.03 -18.64 6.71
N VAL A 252 -5.81 -18.48 6.19
CA VAL A 252 -5.30 -17.20 5.66
C VAL A 252 -6.19 -16.71 4.51
N ARG A 253 -6.51 -17.55 3.52
CA ARG A 253 -7.38 -17.16 2.40
C ARG A 253 -8.82 -16.84 2.82
N ARG A 254 -9.27 -17.35 3.96
CA ARG A 254 -10.61 -17.04 4.49
C ARG A 254 -10.58 -15.76 5.31
N ALA A 255 -9.52 -15.54 6.09
CA ALA A 255 -9.28 -14.31 6.82
C ALA A 255 -9.09 -13.11 5.88
N ALA A 256 -8.32 -13.26 4.79
CA ALA A 256 -8.18 -12.23 3.77
C ALA A 256 -9.54 -11.83 3.15
N ARG A 257 -10.39 -12.81 2.80
CA ARG A 257 -11.76 -12.54 2.33
C ARG A 257 -12.68 -11.89 3.37
N ILE A 258 -12.36 -12.01 4.66
CA ILE A 258 -13.09 -11.30 5.71
C ILE A 258 -12.59 -9.86 5.75
N ALA A 259 -11.28 -9.63 5.73
CA ALA A 259 -10.68 -8.30 5.72
C ALA A 259 -11.08 -7.48 4.47
N ASP A 260 -11.08 -8.11 3.29
CA ASP A 260 -11.42 -7.47 2.00
C ASP A 260 -12.89 -7.01 1.90
N ARG A 261 -13.78 -7.43 2.81
CA ARG A 261 -15.19 -7.01 2.79
C ARG A 261 -15.39 -5.57 3.23
N SER A 262 -14.40 -4.99 3.92
CA SER A 262 -14.41 -3.61 4.37
C SER A 262 -13.27 -2.85 3.70
N SER A 263 -13.55 -1.65 3.19
CA SER A 263 -12.54 -0.82 2.54
C SER A 263 -11.42 -0.45 3.52
N GLY A 264 -10.23 -1.03 3.33
CA GLY A 264 -9.07 -0.81 4.21
C GLY A 264 -9.01 -1.73 5.45
N GLY A 265 -9.52 -2.96 5.34
CA GLY A 265 -9.37 -3.98 6.39
C GLY A 265 -7.93 -4.51 6.52
N ASP A 266 -7.51 -4.81 7.74
CA ASP A 266 -6.18 -5.31 8.08
C ASP A 266 -6.20 -6.82 8.32
N LEU A 267 -5.24 -7.53 7.73
CA LEU A 267 -5.01 -8.95 7.98
C LEU A 267 -3.75 -9.14 8.84
N LEU A 268 -3.92 -9.75 10.01
CA LEU A 268 -2.81 -10.12 10.89
C LEU A 268 -2.78 -11.63 11.09
N ALA A 269 -1.66 -12.27 10.81
CA ALA A 269 -1.45 -13.68 11.10
C ALA A 269 -0.58 -13.84 12.35
N VAL A 270 -1.04 -14.62 13.31
CA VAL A 270 -0.32 -14.86 14.57
C VAL A 270 0.00 -16.33 14.75
N HIS A 271 1.25 -16.61 15.09
CA HIS A 271 1.70 -17.92 15.54
C HIS A 271 2.14 -17.84 17.00
N VAL A 272 1.58 -18.72 17.85
CA VAL A 272 2.03 -18.82 19.25
C VAL A 272 3.07 -19.93 19.37
N ALA A 273 4.32 -19.53 19.56
CA ALA A 273 5.43 -20.42 19.88
C ALA A 273 5.41 -20.76 21.37
N ARG A 274 5.49 -22.05 21.72
CA ARG A 274 5.59 -22.47 23.13
C ARG A 274 7.05 -22.42 23.61
N SER A 275 7.24 -22.02 24.86
CA SER A 275 8.55 -21.87 25.52
C SER A 275 9.36 -23.18 25.63
N ASP A 276 8.72 -24.32 25.36
CA ASP A 276 9.31 -25.66 25.44
C ASP A 276 9.98 -26.11 24.14
N GLY A 277 9.89 -25.34 23.05
CA GLY A 277 10.56 -25.60 21.77
C GLY A 277 10.16 -26.92 21.09
N LEU A 278 9.15 -27.61 21.61
CA LEU A 278 8.82 -29.00 21.26
C LEU A 278 7.37 -29.13 20.77
N ALA A 279 6.94 -28.19 19.92
CA ALA A 279 5.69 -28.34 19.17
C ALA A 279 5.86 -29.43 18.10
N ALA A 280 5.81 -30.70 18.52
CA ALA A 280 5.79 -31.86 17.63
C ALA A 280 4.57 -31.76 16.69
N GLY A 281 4.83 -31.36 15.44
CA GLY A 281 3.80 -31.16 14.41
C GLY A 281 3.85 -29.81 13.69
N VAL A 282 4.69 -28.86 14.13
CA VAL A 282 4.92 -27.59 13.43
C VAL A 282 5.91 -27.81 12.29
N SER A 283 5.43 -27.70 11.05
CA SER A 283 6.32 -27.65 9.89
C SER A 283 6.80 -26.22 9.72
N HIS A 284 8.07 -25.93 10.05
CA HIS A 284 8.69 -24.62 9.80
C HIS A 284 8.57 -24.20 8.32
N ALA A 285 8.61 -25.16 7.39
CA ALA A 285 8.38 -24.91 5.98
C ALA A 285 6.93 -24.48 5.66
N SER A 286 5.95 -24.99 6.41
CA SER A 286 4.54 -24.60 6.27
C SER A 286 4.30 -23.21 6.85
N LEU A 287 4.90 -22.87 8.00
CA LEU A 287 4.84 -21.51 8.54
C LEU A 287 5.50 -20.48 7.62
N ALA A 288 6.65 -20.80 7.03
CA ALA A 288 7.30 -19.91 6.07
C ALA A 288 6.44 -19.69 4.81
N ARG A 289 5.79 -20.74 4.30
CA ARG A 289 4.84 -20.64 3.19
C ARG A 289 3.61 -19.80 3.55
N GLN A 290 3.04 -20.01 4.72
CA GLN A 290 1.87 -19.28 5.20
C GLN A 290 2.19 -17.81 5.46
N ARG A 291 3.37 -17.51 5.98
CA ARG A 291 3.87 -16.14 6.11
C ARG A 291 3.94 -15.44 4.75
N ARG A 292 4.55 -16.06 3.73
CA ARG A 292 4.58 -15.51 2.37
C ARG A 292 3.16 -15.27 1.84
N LEU A 293 2.25 -16.22 2.04
CA LEU A 293 0.86 -16.08 1.61
C LEU A 293 0.13 -14.91 2.30
N VAL A 294 0.44 -14.63 3.56
CA VAL A 294 -0.12 -13.48 4.30
C VAL A 294 0.45 -12.18 3.74
N GLU A 295 1.76 -12.12 3.52
CA GLU A 295 2.46 -10.96 2.96
C GLU A 295 2.00 -10.66 1.51
N ASP A 296 1.81 -11.69 0.67
CA ASP A 296 1.27 -11.58 -0.70
C ASP A 296 -0.17 -11.02 -0.72
N LEU A 297 -0.92 -11.23 0.35
CA LEU A 297 -2.29 -10.72 0.54
C LEU A 297 -2.32 -9.37 1.27
N GLY A 298 -1.16 -8.72 1.45
CA GLY A 298 -1.06 -7.41 2.11
C GLY A 298 -1.20 -7.44 3.64
N GLY A 299 -1.14 -8.62 4.25
CA GLY A 299 -1.21 -8.79 5.70
C GLY A 299 0.15 -8.83 6.40
N SER A 300 0.15 -8.74 7.74
CA SER A 300 1.34 -8.84 8.58
C SER A 300 1.41 -10.15 9.35
N TYR A 301 2.62 -10.68 9.56
CA TYR A 301 2.85 -11.94 10.31
C TYR A 301 3.59 -11.69 11.62
N HIS A 302 3.05 -12.25 12.70
CA HIS A 302 3.51 -12.09 14.08
C HIS A 302 3.76 -13.45 14.74
N SER A 303 4.78 -13.52 15.57
CA SER A 303 5.10 -14.70 16.38
C SER A 303 5.18 -14.30 17.84
N VAL A 304 4.28 -14.84 18.65
CA VAL A 304 4.16 -14.55 20.09
C VAL A 304 4.64 -15.78 20.86
N VAL A 305 5.33 -15.60 21.98
CA VAL A 305 5.73 -16.71 22.84
C VAL A 305 4.72 -16.83 23.98
N GLY A 306 4.12 -18.00 24.15
CA GLY A 306 3.11 -18.23 25.19
C GLY A 306 2.91 -19.70 25.54
N ASP A 307 2.86 -20.01 26.83
CA ASP A 307 2.62 -21.38 27.32
C ASP A 307 1.14 -21.78 27.14
N ASP A 308 0.24 -20.81 27.23
CA ASP A 308 -1.20 -20.94 26.93
C ASP A 308 -1.54 -20.24 25.62
N VAL A 309 -1.80 -21.04 24.59
CA VAL A 309 -2.12 -20.57 23.24
C VAL A 309 -3.44 -19.79 23.23
N ALA A 310 -4.44 -20.15 24.03
CA ALA A 310 -5.73 -19.47 24.00
C ALA A 310 -5.62 -18.05 24.56
N ASN A 311 -5.01 -17.92 25.74
CA ASN A 311 -4.75 -16.62 26.37
C ASN A 311 -3.86 -15.74 25.49
N ALA A 312 -2.74 -16.28 24.99
CA ALA A 312 -1.82 -15.50 24.14
C ALA A 312 -2.48 -14.99 22.84
N LEU A 313 -3.38 -15.78 22.24
CA LEU A 313 -4.12 -15.36 21.04
C LEU A 313 -5.10 -14.21 21.35
N VAL A 314 -5.80 -14.27 22.48
CA VAL A 314 -6.76 -13.23 22.88
C VAL A 314 -6.03 -11.95 23.33
N GLU A 315 -4.94 -12.07 24.07
CA GLU A 315 -4.10 -10.94 24.45
C GLU A 315 -3.53 -10.23 23.22
N PHE A 316 -3.00 -10.99 22.26
CA PHE A 316 -2.53 -10.44 20.99
C PHE A 316 -3.68 -9.77 20.21
N ALA A 317 -4.82 -10.44 20.09
CA ALA A 317 -5.97 -9.88 19.37
C ALA A 317 -6.47 -8.58 20.01
N ARG A 318 -6.47 -8.47 21.35
CA ARG A 318 -6.83 -7.24 22.06
C ARG A 318 -5.78 -6.15 21.89
N ALA A 319 -4.49 -6.48 22.01
CA ALA A 319 -3.40 -5.53 21.82
C ALA A 319 -3.43 -4.90 20.43
N GLU A 320 -3.73 -5.70 19.40
CA GLU A 320 -3.85 -5.23 18.01
C GLU A 320 -5.22 -4.61 17.68
N ASN A 321 -6.16 -4.54 18.64
CA ASN A 321 -7.53 -4.07 18.44
C ASN A 321 -8.26 -4.84 17.31
N ALA A 322 -8.14 -6.16 17.30
CA ALA A 322 -8.80 -7.01 16.32
C ALA A 322 -10.32 -7.02 16.51
N THR A 323 -11.07 -6.85 15.42
CA THR A 323 -12.52 -7.03 15.39
C THR A 323 -12.89 -8.51 15.31
N GLN A 324 -12.07 -9.31 14.62
CA GLN A 324 -12.34 -10.73 14.38
C GLN A 324 -11.12 -11.61 14.60
N LEU A 325 -11.35 -12.82 15.08
CA LEU A 325 -10.33 -13.85 15.30
C LEU A 325 -10.71 -15.15 14.57
N VAL A 326 -9.94 -15.50 13.55
CA VAL A 326 -10.13 -16.68 12.71
C VAL A 326 -9.31 -17.85 13.24
N LEU A 327 -9.98 -18.94 13.59
CA LEU A 327 -9.39 -20.15 14.14
C LEU A 327 -9.75 -21.38 13.30
N GLY A 328 -8.82 -22.30 13.12
CA GLY A 328 -9.12 -23.63 12.56
C GLY A 328 -9.89 -24.52 13.53
N THR A 329 -10.83 -25.31 13.04
CA THR A 329 -11.48 -26.33 13.88
C THR A 329 -10.49 -27.43 14.27
N SER A 330 -10.59 -27.90 15.53
CA SER A 330 -9.65 -28.89 16.06
C SER A 330 -9.64 -30.20 15.25
N ARG A 331 -8.44 -30.74 15.03
CA ARG A 331 -8.22 -32.08 14.46
C ARG A 331 -8.54 -33.23 15.43
N ARG A 332 -8.81 -32.95 16.71
CA ARG A 332 -9.02 -33.96 17.76
C ARG A 332 -10.28 -34.80 17.50
N GLY A 333 -10.18 -36.11 17.68
CA GLY A 333 -11.33 -37.03 17.67
C GLY A 333 -12.22 -36.88 18.91
N ARG A 334 -13.46 -37.40 18.84
CA ARG A 334 -14.48 -37.26 19.90
C ARG A 334 -14.03 -37.77 21.28
N LEU A 335 -13.31 -38.89 21.32
CA LEU A 335 -12.75 -39.48 22.55
C LEU A 335 -11.64 -38.62 23.18
N ALA A 336 -10.78 -38.00 22.36
CA ALA A 336 -9.71 -37.15 22.86
C ALA A 336 -10.25 -35.85 23.49
N ARG A 337 -11.35 -35.31 22.95
CA ARG A 337 -12.04 -34.14 23.51
C ARG A 337 -12.65 -34.43 24.89
N PHE A 338 -13.14 -35.65 25.12
CA PHE A 338 -13.68 -36.06 26.42
C PHE A 338 -12.60 -36.19 27.50
N LEU A 339 -11.41 -36.72 27.15
CA LEU A 339 -10.35 -37.00 28.11
C LEU A 339 -9.43 -35.81 28.45
N THR A 340 -9.33 -34.81 27.57
CA THR A 340 -8.33 -33.72 27.70
C THR A 340 -8.94 -32.34 27.94
N GLY A 341 -10.27 -32.24 28.10
CA GLY A 341 -10.97 -30.98 28.35
C GLY A 341 -11.19 -30.11 27.09
N PRO A 342 -11.73 -28.89 27.28
CA PRO A 342 -12.03 -27.95 26.19
C PRO A 342 -10.78 -27.62 25.36
N GLY A 343 -10.99 -27.43 24.06
CA GLY A 343 -9.89 -27.13 23.12
C GLY A 343 -9.56 -25.64 23.06
N THR A 344 -8.41 -25.29 22.47
CA THR A 344 -7.99 -23.89 22.26
C THR A 344 -9.09 -23.03 21.63
N GLY A 345 -9.84 -23.54 20.65
CA GLY A 345 -10.93 -22.80 20.03
C GLY A 345 -12.23 -22.68 20.85
N GLU A 346 -12.36 -23.38 21.97
CA GLU A 346 -13.49 -23.25 22.91
C GLU A 346 -13.10 -22.26 24.02
N THR A 347 -11.89 -22.40 24.55
CA THR A 347 -11.29 -21.45 25.49
C THR A 347 -11.13 -20.05 24.90
N VAL A 348 -10.72 -19.92 23.63
CA VAL A 348 -10.65 -18.61 22.97
C VAL A 348 -12.03 -17.96 22.82
N THR A 349 -13.09 -18.73 22.52
CA THR A 349 -14.46 -18.19 22.44
C THR A 349 -14.99 -17.75 23.79
N GLU A 350 -14.60 -18.43 24.88
CA GLU A 350 -14.95 -17.99 26.25
C GLU A 350 -14.21 -16.71 26.65
N LEU A 351 -12.97 -16.53 26.19
CA LEU A 351 -12.09 -15.40 26.56
C LEU A 351 -12.21 -14.18 25.63
N SER A 352 -12.74 -14.35 24.41
CA SER A 352 -12.68 -13.34 23.35
C SER A 352 -13.49 -12.08 23.65
N GLY A 353 -14.49 -12.14 24.54
CA GLY A 353 -15.32 -10.99 24.89
C GLY A 353 -15.99 -10.41 23.64
N ASP A 354 -15.67 -9.16 23.31
CA ASP A 354 -16.23 -8.41 22.17
C ASP A 354 -15.57 -8.75 20.82
N ILE A 355 -14.60 -9.67 20.77
CA ILE A 355 -13.94 -10.10 19.53
C ILE A 355 -14.69 -11.27 18.91
N ASP A 356 -15.13 -11.13 17.65
CA ASP A 356 -15.86 -12.16 16.93
C ASP A 356 -14.96 -13.34 16.53
N VAL A 357 -15.26 -14.54 17.04
CA VAL A 357 -14.45 -15.75 16.78
C VAL A 357 -15.02 -16.57 15.62
N HIS A 358 -14.34 -16.56 14.48
CA HIS A 358 -14.68 -17.34 13.29
C HIS A 358 -13.97 -18.70 13.25
N ARG A 359 -14.72 -19.78 13.49
CA ARG A 359 -14.19 -21.16 13.40
C ARG A 359 -14.36 -21.73 11.99
N VAL A 360 -13.25 -21.97 11.30
CA VAL A 360 -13.24 -22.46 9.92
C VAL A 360 -13.03 -23.97 9.89
N THR A 361 -13.97 -24.69 9.28
CA THR A 361 -13.84 -26.12 9.00
C THR A 361 -12.89 -26.36 7.83
N HIS A 362 -11.99 -27.33 7.99
CA HIS A 362 -11.05 -27.77 6.95
C HIS A 362 -11.16 -29.29 6.73
N GLU A 363 -10.67 -29.82 5.60
CA GLU A 363 -10.81 -31.24 5.20
C GLU A 363 -10.28 -32.28 6.22
N ARG A 364 -9.41 -31.84 7.14
CA ARG A 364 -8.83 -32.65 8.22
C ARG A 364 -9.55 -32.52 9.58
N ALA A 365 -10.68 -31.81 9.64
CA ALA A 365 -11.43 -31.61 10.88
C ALA A 365 -12.00 -32.95 11.37
N GLY A 366 -11.77 -33.29 12.65
CA GLY A 366 -12.22 -34.55 13.25
C GLY A 366 -11.54 -35.84 12.73
N ARG A 367 -10.53 -35.75 11.86
CA ARG A 367 -9.80 -36.90 11.28
C ARG A 367 -8.45 -37.21 11.94
N GLY A 368 -8.18 -36.67 13.12
CA GLY A 368 -6.94 -36.95 13.86
C GLY A 368 -6.90 -38.37 14.40
N THR A 369 -5.82 -39.09 14.10
CA THR A 369 -5.43 -40.35 14.75
C THR A 369 -5.00 -40.10 16.21
N LEU A 370 -5.11 -41.14 17.03
CA LEU A 370 -4.96 -41.15 18.49
C LEU A 370 -3.74 -40.38 19.03
N LEU A 371 -4.03 -39.49 20.01
CA LEU A 371 -3.16 -38.87 21.03
C LEU A 371 -1.93 -38.06 20.56
N PRO A 372 -1.89 -36.73 20.80
CA PRO A 372 -0.63 -35.98 20.79
C PRO A 372 0.24 -36.48 21.95
N SER A 373 1.50 -36.76 21.66
CA SER A 373 2.48 -37.32 22.59
C SER A 373 2.92 -36.30 23.66
N GLY A 374 2.05 -36.06 24.64
CA GLY A 374 2.49 -35.59 25.95
C GLY A 374 3.26 -36.72 26.62
N ARG A 375 4.58 -36.54 26.80
CA ARG A 375 5.49 -37.44 27.55
C ARG A 375 5.79 -38.79 26.89
N ARG A 376 6.75 -38.84 25.97
CA ARG A 376 7.49 -40.09 25.69
C ARG A 376 8.97 -39.80 25.48
N THR A 377 9.74 -39.83 26.58
CA THR A 377 11.22 -39.84 26.56
C THR A 377 11.78 -41.21 26.13
N LEU A 378 10.93 -42.21 25.93
CA LEU A 378 11.29 -43.57 25.51
C LEU A 378 10.50 -43.95 24.25
N SER A 379 11.14 -44.61 23.28
CA SER A 379 10.45 -45.09 22.08
C SER A 379 9.31 -46.04 22.48
N THR A 380 8.25 -46.14 21.67
CA THR A 380 7.12 -47.03 21.90
C THR A 380 7.55 -48.48 22.14
N ALA A 381 8.63 -48.92 21.50
CA ALA A 381 9.24 -50.22 21.75
C ALA A 381 9.82 -50.33 23.17
N ARG A 382 10.51 -49.30 23.67
CA ARG A 382 11.09 -49.29 25.04
C ARG A 382 10.03 -49.13 26.13
N LEU A 383 8.92 -48.44 25.85
CA LEU A 383 7.82 -48.26 26.80
C LEU A 383 7.13 -49.57 27.17
N ILE A 384 7.07 -50.51 26.22
CA ILE A 384 6.48 -51.85 26.43
C ILE A 384 7.58 -52.84 26.81
N ALA A 385 8.72 -52.82 26.12
CA ALA A 385 9.82 -53.74 26.39
C ALA A 385 10.41 -53.56 27.79
N GLY A 386 10.43 -52.35 28.35
CA GLY A 386 10.94 -52.08 29.70
C GLY A 386 10.15 -52.81 30.80
N PRO A 387 8.84 -52.53 30.96
CA PRO A 387 7.98 -53.21 31.95
C PRO A 387 7.90 -54.72 31.70
N VAL A 388 7.83 -55.16 30.45
CA VAL A 388 7.83 -56.59 30.10
C VAL A 388 9.15 -57.25 30.51
N ALA A 389 10.30 -56.63 30.23
CA ALA A 389 11.59 -57.13 30.69
C ALA A 389 11.70 -57.15 32.22
N GLY A 390 11.11 -56.16 32.92
CA GLY A 390 11.05 -56.13 34.37
C GLY A 390 10.27 -57.27 35.01
N LEU A 391 9.27 -57.82 34.31
CA LEU A 391 8.54 -59.01 34.77
C LEU A 391 9.23 -60.31 34.33
N VAL A 392 9.66 -60.37 33.07
CA VAL A 392 10.14 -61.61 32.44
C VAL A 392 11.56 -61.96 32.89
N LEU A 393 12.47 -60.99 32.95
CA LEU A 393 13.88 -61.26 33.23
C LEU A 393 14.12 -61.83 34.64
N PRO A 394 13.50 -61.31 35.72
CA PRO A 394 13.62 -61.91 37.06
C PRO A 394 13.01 -63.32 37.13
N VAL A 395 11.92 -63.58 36.40
CA VAL A 395 11.29 -64.92 36.36
C VAL A 395 12.20 -65.93 35.64
N LEU A 396 12.76 -65.57 34.50
CA LEU A 396 13.72 -66.40 33.78
C LEU A 396 14.98 -66.67 34.62
N LEU A 397 15.48 -65.65 35.30
CA LEU A 397 16.63 -65.77 36.19
C LEU A 397 16.32 -66.72 37.37
N THR A 398 15.11 -66.64 37.93
CA THR A 398 14.65 -67.56 38.97
C THR A 398 14.65 -69.01 38.48
N ALA A 399 14.10 -69.26 37.28
CA ALA A 399 14.05 -70.60 36.71
C ALA A 399 15.45 -71.18 36.44
N LEU A 400 16.40 -70.35 35.98
CA LEU A 400 17.78 -70.75 35.76
C LEU A 400 18.50 -71.06 37.09
N LEU A 401 18.41 -70.17 38.07
CA LEU A 401 19.02 -70.35 39.39
C LEU A 401 18.39 -71.52 40.15
N ALA A 402 17.10 -71.79 39.97
CA ALA A 402 16.43 -72.95 40.55
C ALA A 402 17.05 -74.28 40.08
N GLN A 403 17.59 -74.36 38.86
CA GLN A 403 18.30 -75.56 38.37
C GLN A 403 19.71 -75.72 38.96
N LEU A 404 20.30 -74.62 39.43
CA LEU A 404 21.63 -74.57 40.05
C LEU A 404 21.57 -74.59 41.58
N ARG A 405 20.41 -74.91 42.15
CA ARG A 405 20.17 -74.95 43.59
C ARG A 405 21.23 -75.80 44.31
N GLY A 406 21.82 -75.22 45.34
CA GLY A 406 22.84 -75.87 46.18
C GLY A 406 24.28 -75.70 45.70
N THR A 407 24.51 -75.14 44.50
CA THR A 407 25.86 -74.81 44.01
C THR A 407 26.26 -73.35 44.25
N LEU A 408 25.28 -72.45 44.26
CA LEU A 408 25.46 -71.02 44.49
C LEU A 408 25.02 -70.65 45.91
N SER A 409 25.71 -69.67 46.50
CA SER A 409 25.31 -69.09 47.78
C SER A 409 24.14 -68.12 47.59
N LEU A 410 23.30 -67.95 48.61
CA LEU A 410 22.20 -66.98 48.62
C LEU A 410 22.66 -65.55 48.27
N THR A 411 23.88 -65.19 48.68
CA THR A 411 24.50 -63.90 48.36
C THR A 411 24.76 -63.75 46.86
N SER A 412 25.24 -64.80 46.20
CA SER A 412 25.49 -64.81 44.76
C SER A 412 24.18 -64.70 43.97
N GLU A 413 23.14 -65.39 44.41
CA GLU A 413 21.80 -65.34 43.80
C GLU A 413 21.21 -63.92 43.91
N ALA A 414 21.27 -63.29 45.09
CA ALA A 414 20.80 -61.93 45.32
C ALA A 414 21.52 -60.89 44.43
N LEU A 415 22.85 -61.02 44.25
CA LEU A 415 23.62 -60.12 43.37
C LEU A 415 23.24 -60.25 41.89
N LEU A 416 22.90 -61.47 41.43
CA LEU A 416 22.45 -61.68 40.05
C LEU A 416 21.08 -61.05 39.80
N PHE A 417 20.15 -61.15 40.76
CA PHE A 417 18.88 -60.42 40.69
C PHE A 417 19.09 -58.91 40.67
N LEU A 418 20.04 -58.40 41.47
CA LEU A 418 20.37 -56.99 41.48
C LEU A 418 20.89 -56.51 40.12
N LEU A 419 21.78 -57.28 39.49
CA LEU A 419 22.31 -57.00 38.16
C LEU A 419 21.18 -56.97 37.11
N ALA A 420 20.23 -57.90 37.19
CA ALA A 420 19.07 -57.93 36.30
C ALA A 420 18.19 -56.68 36.44
N VAL A 421 17.94 -56.21 37.66
CA VAL A 421 17.18 -54.98 37.93
C VAL A 421 17.87 -53.75 37.32
N VAL A 422 19.20 -53.65 37.46
CA VAL A 422 19.99 -52.57 36.83
C VAL A 422 19.92 -52.63 35.31
N GLY A 423 20.03 -53.83 34.72
CA GLY A 423 19.89 -54.03 33.28
C GLY A 423 18.53 -53.58 32.73
N VAL A 424 17.44 -53.93 33.43
CA VAL A 424 16.08 -53.50 33.06
C VAL A 424 15.93 -51.97 33.18
N ALA A 425 16.54 -51.36 34.19
CA ALA A 425 16.49 -49.92 34.37
C ALA A 425 17.17 -49.13 33.24
N CYS A 426 18.30 -49.65 32.71
CA CYS A 426 18.98 -49.07 31.56
C CYS A 426 18.12 -49.12 30.28
N ILE A 427 17.22 -50.10 30.16
CA ILE A 427 16.37 -50.31 28.98
C ILE A 427 15.06 -49.51 29.08
N GLY A 428 14.39 -49.57 30.24
CA GLY A 428 13.01 -49.09 30.44
C GLY A 428 12.84 -47.90 31.36
N GLY A 429 13.92 -47.41 31.99
CA GLY A 429 13.87 -46.31 32.95
C GLY A 429 13.31 -46.70 34.32
N VAL A 430 12.92 -45.68 35.11
CA VAL A 430 12.61 -45.83 36.54
C VAL A 430 11.42 -46.77 36.81
N ALA A 431 10.34 -46.64 36.04
CA ALA A 431 9.14 -47.47 36.24
C ALA A 431 9.44 -48.97 36.02
N SER A 432 10.25 -49.31 35.01
CA SER A 432 10.66 -50.70 34.75
C SER A 432 11.61 -51.23 35.82
N ALA A 433 12.48 -50.38 36.38
CA ALA A 433 13.36 -50.74 37.48
C ALA A 433 12.57 -51.07 38.76
N VAL A 434 11.53 -50.31 39.07
CA VAL A 434 10.65 -50.56 40.21
C VAL A 434 9.91 -51.88 40.05
N ILE A 435 9.32 -52.13 38.87
CA ILE A 435 8.66 -53.41 38.58
C ILE A 435 9.65 -54.57 38.74
N ALA A 436 10.84 -54.47 38.14
CA ALA A 436 11.87 -55.49 38.24
C ALA A 436 12.31 -55.75 39.69
N SER A 437 12.48 -54.70 40.49
CA SER A 437 12.89 -54.80 41.89
C SER A 437 11.85 -55.50 42.75
N VAL A 438 10.56 -55.19 42.57
CA VAL A 438 9.47 -55.84 43.30
C VAL A 438 9.37 -57.31 42.90
N THR A 439 9.39 -57.60 41.59
CA THR A 439 9.34 -58.98 41.09
C THR A 439 10.55 -59.79 41.56
N ALA A 440 11.77 -59.24 41.49
CA ALA A 440 12.98 -59.89 41.99
C ALA A 440 12.91 -60.16 43.50
N SER A 441 12.44 -59.21 44.30
CA SER A 441 12.34 -59.37 45.75
C SER A 441 11.34 -60.46 46.15
N LEU A 442 10.18 -60.52 45.48
CA LEU A 442 9.16 -61.55 45.74
C LEU A 442 9.65 -62.95 45.36
N LEU A 443 10.31 -63.06 44.20
CA LEU A 443 10.86 -64.34 43.74
C LEU A 443 12.01 -64.82 44.62
N LEU A 444 12.88 -63.91 45.04
CA LEU A 444 13.99 -64.22 45.95
C LEU A 444 13.46 -64.74 47.30
N ASN A 445 12.45 -64.08 47.88
CA ASN A 445 11.83 -64.48 49.14
C ASN A 445 11.15 -65.86 49.04
N TYR A 446 10.36 -66.10 47.99
CA TYR A 446 9.60 -67.35 47.86
C TYR A 446 10.48 -68.57 47.51
N TRP A 447 11.50 -68.40 46.65
CA TRP A 447 12.26 -69.52 46.07
C TRP A 447 13.61 -69.84 46.74
N PHE A 448 14.22 -68.89 47.44
CA PHE A 448 15.60 -69.01 47.93
C PHE A 448 15.77 -68.75 49.43
N ILE A 449 14.82 -68.06 50.09
CA ILE A 449 14.86 -67.83 51.55
C ILE A 449 14.07 -68.95 52.26
N PRO A 450 14.67 -69.71 53.21
CA PRO A 450 13.95 -70.71 53.99
C PRO A 450 12.94 -70.08 54.99
N PRO A 451 11.76 -70.67 55.23
CA PRO A 451 11.18 -71.83 54.55
C PRO A 451 10.70 -71.53 53.13
N ILE A 452 11.26 -72.29 52.17
CA ILE A 452 10.99 -72.16 50.73
C ILE A 452 9.51 -72.49 50.45
N GLY A 453 8.88 -71.73 49.55
CA GLY A 453 7.48 -71.93 49.16
C GLY A 453 6.47 -71.20 50.04
N SER A 454 6.94 -70.33 50.94
CA SER A 454 6.10 -69.45 51.75
C SER A 454 6.69 -68.04 51.79
N PHE A 455 5.84 -67.02 51.88
CA PHE A 455 6.29 -65.63 52.05
C PHE A 455 6.55 -65.37 53.53
N THR A 456 7.81 -65.19 53.92
CA THR A 456 8.19 -64.83 55.29
C THR A 456 8.55 -63.36 55.35
N LEU A 457 7.67 -62.57 55.99
CA LEU A 457 7.88 -61.14 56.23
C LEU A 457 8.53 -60.85 57.61
N ASP A 458 8.59 -61.86 58.50
CA ASP A 458 9.08 -61.71 59.88
C ASP A 458 10.56 -62.10 60.08
N ASP A 459 11.28 -62.48 59.01
CA ASP A 459 12.73 -62.76 59.08
C ASP A 459 13.54 -61.46 58.88
N PRO A 460 14.44 -61.08 59.83
CA PRO A 460 15.31 -59.92 59.67
C PRO A 460 16.16 -59.96 58.38
N ASN A 461 16.50 -61.15 57.86
CA ASN A 461 17.23 -61.27 56.59
C ASN A 461 16.37 -60.92 55.38
N ALA A 462 15.07 -61.25 55.40
CA ALA A 462 14.12 -60.88 54.35
C ALA A 462 13.88 -59.36 54.34
N LEU A 463 13.79 -58.75 55.53
CA LEU A 463 13.68 -57.30 55.69
C LEU A 463 14.94 -56.57 55.16
N LEU A 464 16.13 -57.11 55.45
CA LEU A 464 17.40 -56.58 54.98
C LEU A 464 17.54 -56.68 53.45
N ALA A 465 17.13 -57.80 52.84
CA ALA A 465 17.10 -57.96 51.39
C ALA A 465 16.17 -56.93 50.72
N LEU A 466 14.94 -56.78 51.22
CA LEU A 466 13.99 -55.77 50.71
C LEU A 466 14.54 -54.35 50.81
N THR A 467 15.22 -54.03 51.90
CA THR A 467 15.86 -52.72 52.12
C THR A 467 16.98 -52.46 51.12
N VAL A 468 17.87 -53.44 50.89
CA VAL A 468 18.97 -53.32 49.90
C VAL A 468 18.42 -53.16 48.49
N PHE A 469 17.40 -53.94 48.09
CA PHE A 469 16.75 -53.80 46.79
C PHE A 469 16.09 -52.43 46.61
N THR A 470 15.44 -51.92 47.66
CA THR A 470 14.82 -50.58 47.66
C THR A 470 15.87 -49.48 47.50
N VAL A 471 17.01 -49.57 48.20
CA VAL A 471 18.12 -48.61 48.08
C VAL A 471 18.73 -48.63 46.68
N VAL A 472 18.90 -49.81 46.09
CA VAL A 472 19.43 -49.92 44.72
C VAL A 472 18.42 -49.42 43.70
N ALA A 473 17.14 -49.73 43.84
CA ALA A 473 16.08 -49.16 43.00
C ALA A 473 16.04 -47.63 43.08
N ALA A 474 16.19 -47.05 44.28
CA ALA A 474 16.25 -45.60 44.49
C ALA A 474 17.52 -44.97 43.88
N THR A 475 18.66 -45.63 44.02
CA THR A 475 19.94 -45.17 43.44
C THR A 475 19.88 -45.19 41.92
N VAL A 476 19.36 -46.27 41.34
CA VAL A 476 19.15 -46.41 39.90
C VAL A 476 18.14 -45.39 39.40
N ALA A 477 17.05 -45.14 40.15
CA ALA A 477 16.09 -44.09 39.85
C ALA A 477 16.76 -42.70 39.82
N ALA A 478 17.63 -42.41 40.79
CA ALA A 478 18.39 -41.17 40.86
C ALA A 478 19.41 -41.02 39.71
N VAL A 479 20.08 -42.11 39.30
CA VAL A 479 21.03 -42.11 38.17
C VAL A 479 20.30 -41.88 36.83
N VAL A 480 19.18 -42.57 36.61
CA VAL A 480 18.37 -42.38 35.40
C VAL A 480 17.77 -40.97 35.35
N ASP A 481 17.27 -40.47 36.48
CA ASP A 481 16.73 -39.12 36.57
C ASP A 481 17.83 -38.04 36.38
N ARG A 482 19.06 -38.30 36.86
CA ARG A 482 20.23 -37.44 36.59
C ARG A 482 20.62 -37.44 35.11
N SER A 483 20.55 -38.59 34.44
CA SER A 483 20.80 -38.71 33.00
C SER A 483 19.76 -37.92 32.19
N LEU A 484 18.48 -38.02 32.56
CA LEU A 484 17.39 -37.26 31.93
C LEU A 484 17.51 -35.74 32.17
N ARG A 485 17.99 -35.32 33.34
CA ARG A 485 18.28 -33.91 33.64
C ARG A 485 19.47 -33.37 32.83
N LEU A 486 20.49 -34.19 32.55
CA LEU A 486 21.61 -33.79 31.71
C LEU A 486 21.16 -33.50 30.26
N SER A 487 20.30 -34.33 29.69
CA SER A 487 19.74 -34.10 28.35
C SER A 487 18.86 -32.84 28.26
N ARG A 488 18.17 -32.46 29.35
CA ARG A 488 17.37 -31.22 29.41
C ARG A 488 18.23 -29.95 29.46
N ARG A 489 19.41 -30.00 30.06
CA ARG A 489 20.34 -28.86 30.12
C ARG A 489 20.95 -28.56 28.74
N SER A 490 21.28 -29.59 27.95
CA SER A 490 21.80 -29.34 26.59
C SER A 490 20.73 -28.76 25.67
N ALA A 491 19.47 -29.19 25.79
CA ALA A 491 18.36 -28.66 24.99
C ALA A 491 18.00 -27.19 25.35
N ARG A 492 18.06 -26.83 26.64
CA ARG A 492 17.85 -25.44 27.08
C ARG A 492 18.94 -24.49 26.60
N ALA A 493 20.21 -24.91 26.65
CA ALA A 493 21.31 -24.10 26.14
C ALA A 493 21.20 -23.83 24.62
N THR A 494 20.61 -24.76 23.85
CA THR A 494 20.35 -24.55 22.41
C THR A 494 19.18 -23.60 22.18
N ALA A 495 18.09 -23.75 22.93
CA ALA A 495 16.90 -22.88 22.83
C ALA A 495 17.17 -21.44 23.31
N GLU A 496 17.98 -21.25 24.35
CA GLU A 496 18.43 -19.94 24.83
C GLU A 496 19.36 -19.26 23.82
N ALA A 497 20.22 -20.02 23.13
CA ALA A 497 21.06 -19.49 22.05
C ALA A 497 20.25 -19.09 20.80
N GLU A 498 19.23 -19.88 20.43
CA GLU A 498 18.34 -19.59 19.29
C GLU A 498 17.41 -18.40 19.55
N THR A 499 16.91 -18.25 20.78
CA THR A 499 16.05 -17.11 21.18
C THR A 499 16.86 -15.81 21.34
N MET A 500 18.08 -15.87 21.87
CA MET A 500 18.95 -14.70 21.93
C MET A 500 19.40 -14.26 20.53
N SER A 501 19.58 -15.21 19.62
CA SER A 501 19.84 -14.93 18.21
C SER A 501 18.64 -14.35 17.46
N SER A 502 17.40 -14.74 17.80
CA SER A 502 16.20 -14.21 17.16
C SER A 502 15.84 -12.80 17.66
N LEU A 503 16.10 -12.50 18.93
CA LEU A 503 15.98 -11.18 19.55
C LEU A 503 17.06 -10.20 19.04
N ALA A 504 18.31 -10.65 18.87
CA ALA A 504 19.33 -9.85 18.18
C ALA A 504 18.91 -9.52 16.74
N GLY A 505 18.24 -10.47 16.06
CA GLY A 505 17.70 -10.28 14.71
C GLY A 505 16.46 -9.37 14.62
N SER A 506 15.73 -9.09 15.71
CA SER A 506 14.62 -8.11 15.70
C SER A 506 15.10 -6.68 15.95
N ILE A 507 16.18 -6.49 16.71
CA ILE A 507 16.76 -5.17 17.00
C ILE A 507 17.57 -4.63 15.80
N VAL A 508 18.03 -5.52 14.91
CA VAL A 508 18.81 -5.18 13.70
C VAL A 508 17.90 -4.93 12.47
N ARG A 509 16.58 -5.13 12.59
CA ARG A 509 15.61 -5.00 11.49
C ARG A 509 15.15 -3.57 11.17
N GLY A 510 15.63 -2.56 11.89
CA GLY A 510 15.50 -1.16 11.47
C GLY A 510 16.56 -0.84 10.42
N GLU A 511 16.15 -0.70 9.16
CA GLU A 511 16.86 -0.08 8.01
C GLU A 511 18.41 -0.06 8.01
N ALA A 512 19.06 -1.13 8.45
CA ALA A 512 20.52 -1.20 8.42
C ALA A 512 20.99 -1.69 7.04
N THR A 513 21.77 -0.87 6.35
CA THR A 513 22.44 -1.23 5.09
C THR A 513 23.45 -2.36 5.33
N ILE A 514 23.74 -3.18 4.31
CA ILE A 514 24.73 -4.30 4.40
C ILE A 514 26.05 -3.88 5.08
N PRO A 515 26.64 -2.70 4.81
CA PRO A 515 27.82 -2.22 5.52
C PRO A 515 27.63 -2.08 7.03
N ALA A 516 26.47 -1.62 7.50
CA ALA A 516 26.18 -1.50 8.92
C ALA A 516 26.06 -2.87 9.61
N LEU A 517 25.57 -3.89 8.90
CA LEU A 517 25.52 -5.27 9.41
C LEU A 517 26.91 -5.89 9.56
N LEU A 518 27.80 -5.63 8.59
CA LEU A 518 29.19 -6.08 8.63
C LEU A 518 29.95 -5.40 9.77
N GLU A 519 29.79 -4.08 9.92
CA GLU A 519 30.44 -3.31 10.99
C GLU A 519 29.99 -3.78 12.38
N ARG A 520 28.68 -3.98 12.56
CA ARG A 520 28.15 -4.48 13.83
C ARG A 520 28.60 -5.90 14.15
N THR A 521 28.78 -6.74 13.13
CA THR A 521 29.36 -8.08 13.31
C THR A 521 30.83 -7.97 13.73
N ARG A 522 31.60 -7.08 13.10
CA ARG A 522 33.01 -6.81 13.47
C ARG A 522 33.12 -6.37 14.93
N GLU A 523 32.28 -5.43 15.36
CA GLU A 523 32.24 -4.93 16.75
C GLU A 523 31.83 -6.00 17.76
N THR A 524 30.73 -6.71 17.50
CA THR A 524 30.17 -7.70 18.44
C THR A 524 31.14 -8.85 18.73
N PHE A 525 31.89 -9.28 17.71
CA PHE A 525 32.87 -10.35 17.85
C PHE A 525 34.29 -9.84 18.14
N GLY A 526 34.52 -8.52 18.17
CA GLY A 526 35.84 -7.93 18.40
C GLY A 526 36.86 -8.35 17.34
N MET A 527 36.46 -8.32 16.07
CA MET A 527 37.26 -8.73 14.92
C MET A 527 37.93 -7.50 14.28
N GLU A 528 39.00 -7.73 13.52
CA GLU A 528 39.72 -6.67 12.80
C GLU A 528 38.95 -6.25 11.54
N SER A 529 38.35 -7.21 10.82
CA SER A 529 37.47 -6.96 9.69
C SER A 529 36.37 -8.00 9.57
N ALA A 530 35.26 -7.60 8.93
CA ALA A 530 34.16 -8.48 8.54
C ALA A 530 33.74 -8.13 7.10
N GLU A 531 33.83 -9.10 6.20
CA GLU A 531 33.62 -8.92 4.77
C GLU A 531 32.68 -10.00 4.22
N LEU A 532 31.92 -9.65 3.19
CA LEU A 532 31.15 -10.60 2.40
C LEU A 532 31.99 -11.03 1.19
N ALA A 533 32.10 -12.33 0.95
CA ALA A 533 32.84 -12.89 -0.17
C ALA A 533 31.99 -13.92 -0.91
N ASP A 534 32.09 -13.96 -2.23
CA ASP A 534 31.35 -14.95 -3.05
C ASP A 534 31.97 -16.36 -2.96
N GLN A 535 33.23 -16.43 -2.52
CA GLN A 535 33.97 -17.67 -2.31
C GLN A 535 34.63 -17.66 -0.93
N PRO A 536 34.80 -18.82 -0.29
CA PRO A 536 35.43 -18.89 1.02
C PRO A 536 36.91 -18.52 0.89
N PRO A 537 37.39 -17.42 1.51
CA PRO A 537 38.80 -17.07 1.45
C PRO A 537 39.64 -18.10 2.20
N ASP A 538 40.66 -18.65 1.54
CA ASP A 538 41.62 -19.61 2.11
C ASP A 538 42.86 -18.85 2.63
N ALA A 539 42.73 -18.25 3.81
CA ALA A 539 43.80 -17.49 4.44
C ALA A 539 43.92 -17.83 5.93
N ALA A 540 45.16 -17.97 6.40
CA ALA A 540 45.46 -18.25 7.80
C ALA A 540 44.96 -17.11 8.70
N GLY A 541 44.20 -17.44 9.75
CA GLY A 541 43.62 -16.44 10.67
C GLY A 541 42.26 -15.88 10.25
N VAL A 542 41.64 -16.41 9.19
CA VAL A 542 40.30 -16.01 8.75
C VAL A 542 39.26 -17.05 9.20
N THR A 543 38.20 -16.60 9.86
CA THR A 543 37.03 -17.43 10.16
C THR A 543 35.96 -17.19 9.10
N THR A 544 35.61 -18.24 8.36
CA THR A 544 34.62 -18.18 7.27
C THR A 544 33.36 -18.95 7.64
N VAL A 545 32.21 -18.36 7.34
CA VAL A 545 30.89 -18.95 7.63
C VAL A 545 29.95 -18.70 6.47
N PRO A 546 29.16 -19.70 6.02
CA PRO A 546 28.22 -19.50 4.92
C PRO A 546 27.14 -18.48 5.29
N ALA A 547 26.92 -17.51 4.39
CA ALA A 547 25.94 -16.43 4.48
C ALA A 547 24.89 -16.56 3.36
N GLY A 548 24.41 -17.77 3.11
CA GLY A 548 23.43 -18.06 2.05
C GLY A 548 24.03 -18.63 0.76
N PRO A 549 23.22 -18.83 -0.29
CA PRO A 549 23.68 -19.44 -1.55
C PRO A 549 24.71 -18.56 -2.24
N GLY A 550 25.96 -19.02 -2.31
CA GLY A 550 27.04 -18.32 -3.02
C GLY A 550 27.60 -17.09 -2.29
N ALA A 551 27.32 -16.92 -1.00
CA ALA A 551 27.88 -15.85 -0.18
C ALA A 551 28.46 -16.40 1.12
N TYR A 552 29.61 -15.87 1.52
CA TYR A 552 30.35 -16.24 2.72
C TYR A 552 30.66 -14.98 3.52
N LEU A 553 30.46 -15.06 4.83
CA LEU A 553 30.92 -14.05 5.77
C LEU A 553 32.32 -14.43 6.25
N ALA A 554 33.30 -13.59 5.97
CA ALA A 554 34.70 -13.78 6.33
C ALA A 554 35.12 -12.75 7.38
N LEU A 555 35.69 -13.22 8.49
CA LEU A 555 36.15 -12.35 9.58
C LEU A 555 37.63 -12.60 9.86
N ARG A 556 38.39 -11.53 10.03
CA ARG A 556 39.83 -11.58 10.38
C ARG A 556 40.04 -11.11 11.82
N GLY A 557 40.96 -11.75 12.54
CA GLY A 557 41.34 -11.35 13.90
C GLY A 557 41.44 -12.53 14.86
N ARG A 558 40.91 -12.36 16.07
CA ARG A 558 41.03 -13.37 17.15
C ARG A 558 40.36 -14.70 16.81
N THR A 559 40.86 -15.78 17.40
CA THR A 559 40.26 -17.12 17.25
C THR A 559 38.97 -17.24 18.05
N LEU A 560 37.85 -17.55 17.37
CA LEU A 560 36.55 -17.73 18.01
C LEU A 560 36.38 -19.12 18.64
N SER A 561 35.77 -19.16 19.83
CA SER A 561 35.35 -20.39 20.50
C SER A 561 34.23 -21.13 19.73
N SER A 562 34.00 -22.40 20.06
CA SER A 562 32.92 -23.19 19.43
C SER A 562 31.53 -22.62 19.69
N SER A 563 31.32 -21.91 20.81
CA SER A 563 30.10 -21.17 21.11
C SER A 563 29.96 -19.91 20.25
N GLU A 564 31.02 -19.12 20.11
CA GLU A 564 31.00 -17.89 19.30
C GLU A 564 30.80 -18.19 17.81
N ARG A 565 31.40 -19.27 17.28
CA ARG A 565 31.18 -19.71 15.88
C ARG A 565 29.72 -20.06 15.59
N ARG A 566 28.98 -20.59 16.57
CA ARG A 566 27.55 -20.87 16.42
C ARG A 566 26.72 -19.59 16.36
N VAL A 567 27.04 -18.61 17.21
CA VAL A 567 26.38 -17.29 17.16
C VAL A 567 26.70 -16.58 15.84
N LEU A 568 27.95 -16.66 15.40
CA LEU A 568 28.40 -16.08 14.13
C LEU A 568 27.65 -16.66 12.92
N ALA A 569 27.34 -17.95 12.92
CA ALA A 569 26.53 -18.57 11.86
C ALA A 569 25.13 -17.99 11.76
N ALA A 570 24.54 -17.55 12.87
CA ALA A 570 23.25 -16.89 12.83
C ALA A 570 23.33 -15.45 12.30
N PHE A 571 24.41 -14.71 12.63
CA PHE A 571 24.70 -13.41 12.01
C PHE A 571 24.94 -13.55 10.49
N ALA A 572 25.71 -14.55 10.07
CA ALA A 572 25.95 -14.84 8.66
C ALA A 572 24.64 -15.14 7.89
N ALA A 573 23.73 -15.91 8.48
CA ALA A 573 22.41 -16.15 7.90
C ALA A 573 21.58 -14.86 7.75
N HIS A 574 21.73 -13.90 8.67
CA HIS A 574 21.03 -12.61 8.59
C HIS A 574 21.59 -11.71 7.49
N VAL A 575 22.92 -11.59 7.41
CA VAL A 575 23.61 -10.87 6.33
C VAL A 575 23.22 -11.47 4.98
N GLY A 576 23.19 -12.80 4.87
CA GLY A 576 22.71 -13.51 3.68
C GLY A 576 21.28 -13.17 3.28
N SER A 577 20.37 -13.08 4.25
CA SER A 577 18.99 -12.69 4.01
C SER A 577 18.84 -11.24 3.54
N ALA A 578 19.72 -10.34 3.99
CA ALA A 578 19.74 -8.95 3.55
C ALA A 578 20.24 -8.83 2.09
N VAL A 579 21.30 -9.59 1.75
CA VAL A 579 21.85 -9.67 0.38
C VAL A 579 20.79 -10.21 -0.59
N GLU A 580 20.12 -11.30 -0.24
CA GLU A 580 19.07 -11.88 -1.09
C GLU A 580 17.89 -10.92 -1.30
N ARG A 581 17.52 -10.17 -0.25
CA ARG A 581 16.47 -9.14 -0.36
C ARG A 581 16.88 -8.00 -1.29
N ALA A 582 18.11 -7.51 -1.20
CA ALA A 582 18.61 -6.48 -2.10
C ALA A 582 18.58 -6.96 -3.56
N ARG A 583 19.02 -8.20 -3.81
CA ARG A 583 18.99 -8.82 -5.14
C ARG A 583 17.58 -8.96 -5.70
N LEU A 584 16.62 -9.39 -4.87
CA LEU A 584 15.22 -9.52 -5.27
C LEU A 584 14.55 -8.16 -5.53
N ALA A 585 14.90 -7.13 -4.76
CA ALA A 585 14.39 -5.78 -4.98
C ALA A 585 14.90 -5.18 -6.30
N GLU A 586 16.18 -5.39 -6.62
CA GLU A 586 16.78 -5.01 -7.90
C GLU A 586 16.10 -5.73 -9.07
N ALA A 587 15.93 -7.06 -8.96
CA ALA A 587 15.22 -7.84 -9.98
C ALA A 587 13.74 -7.43 -10.15
N ALA A 588 13.07 -7.00 -9.08
CA ALA A 588 11.69 -6.51 -9.16
C ALA A 588 11.60 -5.14 -9.85
N ALA A 589 12.57 -4.25 -9.62
CA ALA A 589 12.62 -2.94 -10.25
C ALA A 589 12.75 -3.01 -11.79
N GLU A 590 13.42 -4.03 -12.32
CA GLU A 590 13.53 -4.27 -13.77
C GLU A 590 12.20 -4.69 -14.43
N VAL A 591 11.28 -5.31 -13.67
CA VAL A 591 10.05 -5.91 -14.22
C VAL A 591 8.86 -4.92 -14.22
N GLU A 592 8.85 -3.92 -13.35
CA GLU A 592 7.71 -3.02 -13.18
C GLU A 592 7.38 -2.15 -14.43
N PRO A 593 8.36 -1.63 -15.20
CA PRO A 593 8.08 -0.89 -16.44
C PRO A 593 7.35 -1.74 -17.49
N VAL A 594 7.72 -3.03 -17.59
CA VAL A 594 7.10 -3.98 -18.52
C VAL A 594 5.64 -4.25 -18.13
N LYS A 595 5.37 -4.41 -16.83
CA LYS A 595 3.99 -4.57 -16.32
C LYS A 595 3.14 -3.31 -16.54
N ALA A 596 3.72 -2.12 -16.37
CA ALA A 596 3.03 -0.87 -16.65
C ALA A 596 2.63 -0.74 -18.13
N ALA A 597 3.54 -1.09 -19.04
CA ALA A 597 3.27 -1.13 -20.48
C ALA A 597 2.17 -2.14 -20.85
N ASP A 598 2.18 -3.33 -20.26
CA ASP A 598 1.17 -4.36 -20.51
C ASP A 598 -0.23 -3.98 -19.97
N ARG A 599 -0.29 -3.31 -18.81
CA ARG A 599 -1.54 -2.74 -18.27
C ARG A 599 -2.12 -1.68 -19.21
N LEU A 600 -1.27 -0.77 -19.74
CA LEU A 600 -1.69 0.24 -20.71
C LEU A 600 -2.22 -0.41 -22.00
N ARG A 601 -1.48 -1.36 -22.58
CA ARG A 601 -1.90 -2.12 -23.76
C ARG A 601 -3.25 -2.80 -23.57
N THR A 602 -3.47 -3.41 -22.40
CA THR A 602 -4.74 -4.07 -22.06
C THR A 602 -5.89 -3.08 -21.94
N ALA A 603 -5.66 -1.90 -21.35
CA ALA A 603 -6.66 -0.84 -21.26
C ALA A 603 -7.06 -0.32 -22.65
N LEU A 604 -6.08 -0.11 -23.54
CA LEU A 604 -6.31 0.32 -24.93
C LEU A 604 -7.14 -0.69 -25.73
N LEU A 605 -6.80 -1.98 -25.64
CA LEU A 605 -7.56 -3.04 -26.33
C LEU A 605 -9.01 -3.14 -25.84
N ARG A 606 -9.25 -2.89 -24.54
CA ARG A 606 -10.62 -2.84 -23.98
C ARG A 606 -11.41 -1.64 -24.50
N ALA A 607 -10.79 -0.47 -24.59
CA ALA A 607 -11.43 0.73 -25.14
C ALA A 607 -11.81 0.54 -26.62
N VAL A 608 -10.89 0.04 -27.44
CA VAL A 608 -11.16 -0.29 -28.86
C VAL A 608 -12.31 -1.31 -28.99
N GLY A 609 -12.31 -2.35 -28.14
CA GLY A 609 -13.36 -3.36 -28.15
C GLY A 609 -14.75 -2.81 -27.79
N HIS A 610 -14.84 -1.81 -26.92
CA HIS A 610 -16.10 -1.15 -26.56
C HIS A 610 -16.67 -0.36 -27.75
N ASP A 611 -15.85 0.48 -28.37
CA ASP A 611 -16.30 1.41 -29.42
C ASP A 611 -16.61 0.74 -30.75
N LEU A 612 -16.05 -0.45 -31.02
CA LEU A 612 -16.47 -1.31 -32.13
C LEU A 612 -17.81 -1.99 -31.86
N ARG A 613 -18.10 -2.38 -30.60
CA ARG A 613 -19.34 -3.08 -30.25
C ARG A 613 -20.56 -2.19 -30.38
N THR A 614 -20.48 -0.91 -30.06
CA THR A 614 -21.62 0.01 -30.09
C THR A 614 -22.26 0.15 -31.50
N PRO A 615 -21.54 0.55 -32.57
CA PRO A 615 -22.12 0.61 -33.92
C PRO A 615 -22.50 -0.78 -34.44
N LEU A 616 -21.73 -1.83 -34.11
CA LEU A 616 -22.08 -3.20 -34.49
C LEU A 616 -23.42 -3.64 -33.89
N ALA A 617 -23.67 -3.33 -32.61
CA ALA A 617 -24.91 -3.66 -31.93
C ALA A 617 -26.11 -2.88 -32.51
N ALA A 618 -25.92 -1.59 -32.81
CA ALA A 618 -26.95 -0.75 -33.43
C ALA A 618 -27.33 -1.25 -34.83
N GLY A 619 -26.34 -1.46 -35.71
CA GLY A 619 -26.57 -1.99 -37.05
C GLY A 619 -27.15 -3.41 -37.03
N TRP A 620 -26.67 -4.27 -36.12
CA TRP A 620 -27.23 -5.62 -35.95
C TRP A 620 -28.70 -5.58 -35.51
N ALA A 621 -29.05 -4.71 -34.56
CA ALA A 621 -30.43 -4.55 -34.11
C ALA A 621 -31.34 -4.06 -35.25
N ALA A 622 -30.88 -3.09 -36.04
CA ALA A 622 -31.64 -2.57 -37.17
C ALA A 622 -31.87 -3.64 -38.26
N VAL A 623 -30.83 -4.36 -38.67
CA VAL A 623 -30.92 -5.47 -39.64
C VAL A 623 -31.78 -6.62 -39.12
N THR A 624 -31.65 -6.98 -37.83
CA THR A 624 -32.46 -8.05 -37.22
C THR A 624 -33.93 -7.66 -37.15
N SER A 625 -34.23 -6.40 -36.84
CA SER A 625 -35.60 -5.87 -36.82
C SER A 625 -36.23 -5.95 -38.20
N LEU A 626 -35.52 -5.50 -39.25
CA LEU A 626 -35.96 -5.59 -40.64
C LEU A 626 -36.17 -7.03 -41.15
N ARG A 627 -35.48 -8.01 -40.55
CA ARG A 627 -35.64 -9.44 -40.89
C ARG A 627 -36.78 -10.12 -40.14
N SER A 628 -37.28 -9.51 -39.07
CA SER A 628 -38.38 -10.07 -38.28
C SER A 628 -39.67 -10.08 -39.10
N ARG A 629 -40.42 -11.19 -39.02
CA ARG A 629 -41.75 -11.31 -39.65
C ARG A 629 -42.89 -11.00 -38.68
N ASP A 630 -42.56 -10.73 -37.42
CA ASP A 630 -43.52 -10.56 -36.33
C ASP A 630 -44.04 -9.11 -36.23
N VAL A 631 -43.39 -8.17 -36.92
CA VAL A 631 -43.70 -6.74 -36.90
C VAL A 631 -43.86 -6.25 -38.33
N ALA A 632 -44.98 -5.59 -38.63
CA ALA A 632 -45.16 -4.87 -39.89
C ALA A 632 -44.68 -3.44 -39.70
N PHE A 633 -43.57 -3.09 -40.36
CA PHE A 633 -43.03 -1.73 -40.35
C PHE A 633 -43.74 -0.87 -41.38
N SER A 634 -43.94 0.40 -41.07
CA SER A 634 -44.29 1.39 -42.11
C SER A 634 -43.09 1.57 -43.06
N GLU A 635 -43.31 2.15 -44.25
CA GLU A 635 -42.21 2.48 -45.16
C GLU A 635 -41.23 3.47 -44.51
N GLU A 636 -41.71 4.40 -43.68
CA GLU A 636 -40.90 5.37 -42.94
C GLU A 636 -40.01 4.69 -41.89
N ASP A 637 -40.57 3.80 -41.05
CA ASP A 637 -39.77 3.05 -40.05
C ASP A 637 -38.73 2.13 -40.73
N ARG A 638 -39.08 1.58 -41.90
CA ARG A 638 -38.17 0.74 -42.67
C ARG A 638 -37.00 1.54 -43.23
N GLU A 639 -37.26 2.74 -43.74
CA GLU A 639 -36.21 3.67 -44.18
C GLU A 639 -35.33 4.11 -43.01
N GLU A 640 -35.91 4.41 -41.84
CA GLU A 640 -35.15 4.77 -40.63
C GLU A 640 -34.23 3.64 -40.15
N LEU A 641 -34.71 2.40 -40.13
CA LEU A 641 -33.90 1.23 -39.77
C LEU A 641 -32.79 0.96 -40.79
N LEU A 642 -33.05 1.14 -42.10
CA LEU A 642 -32.03 1.02 -43.13
C LEU A 642 -30.97 2.12 -43.00
N ALA A 643 -31.38 3.37 -42.76
CA ALA A 643 -30.48 4.48 -42.50
C ALA A 643 -29.61 4.22 -41.26
N THR A 644 -30.20 3.74 -40.16
CA THR A 644 -29.48 3.39 -38.93
C THR A 644 -28.43 2.29 -39.19
N ALA A 645 -28.77 1.28 -40.00
CA ALA A 645 -27.85 0.22 -40.36
C ALA A 645 -26.68 0.74 -41.22
N ASP A 646 -26.97 1.57 -42.21
CA ASP A 646 -25.96 2.15 -43.11
C ASP A 646 -25.01 3.09 -42.37
N GLU A 647 -25.55 4.01 -41.55
CA GLU A 647 -24.76 4.89 -40.69
C GLU A 647 -23.85 4.12 -39.73
N SER A 648 -24.37 3.02 -39.16
CA SER A 648 -23.60 2.16 -38.26
C SER A 648 -22.45 1.46 -38.98
N MET A 649 -22.66 0.98 -40.22
CA MET A 649 -21.63 0.35 -41.04
C MET A 649 -20.58 1.36 -41.51
N ALA A 650 -21.01 2.55 -41.96
CA ALA A 650 -20.11 3.64 -42.34
C ALA A 650 -19.27 4.11 -41.14
N LYS A 651 -19.86 4.20 -39.95
CA LYS A 651 -19.14 4.51 -38.71
C LYS A 651 -18.11 3.43 -38.36
N LEU A 652 -18.47 2.15 -38.45
CA LEU A 652 -17.55 1.04 -38.19
C LEU A 652 -16.37 1.04 -39.16
N ASN A 653 -16.62 1.25 -40.46
CA ASN A 653 -15.58 1.30 -41.48
C ASN A 653 -14.56 2.42 -41.18
N ARG A 654 -15.04 3.63 -40.87
CA ARG A 654 -14.17 4.76 -40.47
C ARG A 654 -13.32 4.47 -39.23
N LEU A 655 -13.86 3.76 -38.22
CA LEU A 655 -13.09 3.40 -37.02
C LEU A 655 -11.98 2.40 -37.34
N VAL A 656 -12.25 1.42 -38.20
CA VAL A 656 -11.26 0.42 -38.63
C VAL A 656 -10.15 1.09 -39.45
N GLU A 657 -10.52 1.94 -40.41
CA GLU A 657 -9.55 2.69 -41.21
C GLU A 657 -8.66 3.58 -40.34
N ASN A 658 -9.24 4.34 -39.40
CA ASN A 658 -8.46 5.17 -38.47
C ASN A 658 -7.47 4.35 -37.62
N LEU A 659 -7.85 3.14 -37.20
CA LEU A 659 -6.97 2.25 -36.45
C LEU A 659 -5.83 1.70 -37.32
N LEU A 660 -6.13 1.32 -38.57
CA LEU A 660 -5.12 0.84 -39.51
C LEU A 660 -4.12 1.92 -39.90
N ASP A 661 -4.58 3.15 -40.10
CA ASP A 661 -3.70 4.26 -40.47
C ASP A 661 -2.81 4.70 -39.30
N LEU A 662 -3.35 4.73 -38.08
CA LEU A 662 -2.52 4.97 -36.90
C LEU A 662 -1.45 3.88 -36.72
N SER A 663 -1.82 2.61 -36.91
CA SER A 663 -0.88 1.48 -36.84
C SER A 663 0.22 1.56 -37.91
N ARG A 664 -0.13 1.94 -39.14
CA ARG A 664 0.85 2.18 -40.22
C ARG A 664 1.77 3.36 -39.92
N LEU A 665 1.23 4.40 -39.30
CA LEU A 665 1.97 5.60 -38.91
C LEU A 665 2.97 5.31 -37.79
N GLU A 666 2.56 4.61 -36.73
CA GLU A 666 3.45 4.17 -35.64
C GLU A 666 4.56 3.21 -36.13
N ALA A 667 4.26 2.38 -37.12
CA ALA A 667 5.22 1.48 -37.74
C ALA A 667 6.12 2.15 -38.80
N GLY A 668 5.90 3.43 -39.10
CA GLY A 668 6.62 4.15 -40.17
C GLY A 668 6.38 3.58 -41.58
N ALA A 669 5.30 2.84 -41.78
CA ALA A 669 4.99 2.09 -43.01
C ALA A 669 3.98 2.81 -43.93
N LEU A 670 3.69 4.09 -43.68
CA LEU A 670 2.76 4.89 -44.48
C LEU A 670 3.42 5.32 -45.80
N THR A 671 2.86 4.91 -46.95
CA THR A 671 3.31 5.34 -48.27
C THR A 671 2.65 6.66 -48.66
N LEU A 672 3.43 7.71 -48.94
CA LEU A 672 2.95 9.04 -49.29
C LEU A 672 3.13 9.32 -50.80
N ASN A 673 2.06 9.77 -51.46
CA ASN A 673 2.09 10.23 -52.85
C ASN A 673 1.98 11.76 -52.91
N LEU A 674 3.04 12.45 -52.51
CA LEU A 674 3.08 13.91 -52.49
C LEU A 674 3.04 14.50 -53.91
N ARG A 675 2.06 15.35 -54.19
CA ARG A 675 1.95 16.13 -55.43
C ARG A 675 1.54 17.57 -55.14
N ALA A 676 1.61 18.42 -56.17
CA ALA A 676 1.02 19.75 -56.11
C ALA A 676 -0.51 19.61 -56.04
N THR A 677 -1.09 20.06 -54.93
CA THR A 677 -2.53 19.94 -54.64
C THR A 677 -3.11 21.31 -54.31
N SER A 678 -4.15 21.72 -55.04
CA SER A 678 -4.91 22.93 -54.72
C SER A 678 -5.88 22.65 -53.58
N LEU A 679 -6.07 23.61 -52.67
CA LEU A 679 -7.10 23.49 -51.63
C LEU A 679 -8.52 23.40 -52.22
N GLU A 680 -8.74 24.00 -53.40
CA GLU A 680 -10.01 23.91 -54.14
C GLU A 680 -10.33 22.49 -54.61
N GLU A 681 -9.32 21.64 -54.79
CA GLU A 681 -9.50 20.22 -55.15
C GLU A 681 -10.00 19.40 -53.95
N VAL A 682 -9.56 19.75 -52.74
CA VAL A 682 -9.71 18.91 -51.55
C VAL A 682 -10.85 19.35 -50.63
N LEU A 683 -11.07 20.66 -50.48
CA LEU A 683 -12.07 21.20 -49.58
C LEU A 683 -13.51 20.73 -49.89
N PRO A 684 -13.98 20.69 -51.15
CA PRO A 684 -15.35 20.25 -51.43
C PRO A 684 -15.63 18.82 -50.97
N MET A 685 -14.64 17.92 -51.10
CA MET A 685 -14.76 16.53 -50.65
C MET A 685 -14.69 16.43 -49.12
N ALA A 686 -13.73 17.12 -48.49
CA ALA A 686 -13.54 17.09 -47.04
C ALA A 686 -14.72 17.70 -46.25
N LEU A 687 -15.50 18.59 -46.88
CA LEU A 687 -16.62 19.31 -46.27
C LEU A 687 -17.99 18.69 -46.57
N ALA A 688 -18.08 17.67 -47.43
CA ALA A 688 -19.35 17.14 -47.94
C ALA A 688 -20.31 16.65 -46.83
N ASP A 689 -19.76 16.06 -45.78
CA ASP A 689 -20.53 15.43 -44.69
C ASP A 689 -20.76 16.36 -43.48
N VAL A 690 -20.35 17.63 -43.55
CA VAL A 690 -20.44 18.56 -42.41
C VAL A 690 -21.38 19.74 -42.73
N PRO A 691 -22.54 19.84 -42.06
CA PRO A 691 -23.46 20.96 -42.25
C PRO A 691 -22.89 22.26 -41.62
N GLU A 692 -23.30 23.41 -42.15
CA GLU A 692 -22.97 24.75 -41.61
C GLU A 692 -21.45 25.07 -41.59
N VAL A 693 -20.79 24.98 -42.75
CA VAL A 693 -19.39 25.42 -42.93
C VAL A 693 -19.32 26.65 -43.83
N GLU A 694 -18.64 27.71 -43.37
CA GLU A 694 -18.29 28.89 -44.15
C GLU A 694 -16.84 28.79 -44.62
N VAL A 695 -16.59 28.95 -45.92
CA VAL A 695 -15.24 28.95 -46.51
C VAL A 695 -14.89 30.37 -46.95
N ALA A 696 -13.75 30.91 -46.50
CA ALA A 696 -13.34 32.28 -46.80
C ALA A 696 -11.83 32.40 -47.08
N ASN A 697 -11.44 33.31 -47.98
CA ASN A 697 -10.03 33.58 -48.34
C ASN A 697 -9.26 32.34 -48.82
N VAL A 698 -9.91 31.45 -49.57
CA VAL A 698 -9.24 30.28 -50.18
C VAL A 698 -8.92 30.52 -51.66
N GLU A 699 -9.44 31.60 -52.23
CA GLU A 699 -9.13 32.09 -53.57
C GLU A 699 -7.65 32.56 -53.61
N ASP A 700 -6.97 32.31 -54.74
CA ASP A 700 -5.56 32.69 -54.99
C ASP A 700 -4.49 32.08 -54.04
N ILE A 701 -4.79 30.97 -53.37
CA ILE A 701 -3.83 30.25 -52.53
C ILE A 701 -2.93 29.32 -53.37
N PRO A 702 -1.59 29.38 -53.25
CA PRO A 702 -0.68 28.47 -53.95
C PRO A 702 -0.93 26.99 -53.61
N ALA A 703 -0.68 26.10 -54.57
CA ALA A 703 -0.77 24.66 -54.32
C ALA A 703 0.21 24.20 -53.23
N VAL A 704 -0.23 23.28 -52.37
CA VAL A 704 0.58 22.66 -51.32
C VAL A 704 1.17 21.34 -51.80
N LEU A 705 2.33 20.95 -51.25
CA LEU A 705 2.89 19.62 -51.46
C LEU A 705 2.23 18.65 -50.48
N ALA A 706 1.23 17.90 -50.95
CA ALA A 706 0.45 17.00 -50.11
C ALA A 706 0.01 15.74 -50.87
N ASP A 707 -0.41 14.72 -50.13
CA ASP A 707 -1.15 13.58 -50.67
C ASP A 707 -2.65 13.90 -50.56
N PRO A 708 -3.38 14.13 -51.67
CA PRO A 708 -4.74 14.68 -51.62
C PRO A 708 -5.72 13.84 -50.78
N PRO A 709 -5.82 12.51 -50.94
CA PRO A 709 -6.62 11.66 -50.05
C PRO A 709 -6.29 11.79 -48.56
N LEU A 710 -5.00 11.91 -48.20
CA LEU A 710 -4.61 12.07 -46.79
C LEU A 710 -4.92 13.48 -46.27
N LEU A 711 -4.73 14.50 -47.11
CA LEU A 711 -5.07 15.89 -46.78
C LEU A 711 -6.58 16.08 -46.61
N GLU A 712 -7.38 15.50 -47.50
CA GLU A 712 -8.85 15.44 -47.38
C GLU A 712 -9.24 14.92 -46.00
N ARG A 713 -8.61 13.83 -45.58
CA ARG A 713 -8.90 13.18 -44.31
C ARG A 713 -8.44 13.96 -43.09
N VAL A 714 -7.30 14.65 -43.17
CA VAL A 714 -6.88 15.62 -42.14
C VAL A 714 -7.95 16.69 -41.97
N ILE A 715 -8.40 17.30 -43.08
CA ILE A 715 -9.38 18.38 -43.04
C ILE A 715 -10.74 17.88 -42.53
N ALA A 716 -11.22 16.74 -43.02
CA ALA A 716 -12.49 16.15 -42.59
C ALA A 716 -12.49 15.84 -41.08
N ASN A 717 -11.38 15.34 -40.54
CA ASN A 717 -11.24 15.10 -39.10
C ASN A 717 -11.26 16.41 -38.29
N LEU A 718 -10.59 17.46 -38.77
CA LEU A 718 -10.56 18.76 -38.09
C LEU A 718 -11.92 19.46 -38.12
N VAL A 719 -12.55 19.51 -39.30
CA VAL A 719 -13.86 20.15 -39.48
C VAL A 719 -14.96 19.37 -38.78
N GLY A 720 -14.93 18.04 -38.86
CA GLY A 720 -15.84 17.18 -38.10
C GLY A 720 -15.69 17.34 -36.58
N ASN A 721 -14.47 17.60 -36.09
CA ASN A 721 -14.24 17.94 -34.69
C ASN A 721 -14.78 19.33 -34.34
N ALA A 722 -14.51 20.33 -35.16
CA ALA A 722 -14.98 21.71 -34.99
C ALA A 722 -16.52 21.79 -34.97
N ALA A 723 -17.21 21.08 -35.87
CA ALA A 723 -18.66 21.06 -35.95
C ALA A 723 -19.32 20.43 -34.70
N ARG A 724 -18.69 19.42 -34.10
CA ARG A 724 -19.19 18.80 -32.87
C ARG A 724 -19.15 19.72 -31.65
N HIS A 725 -18.20 20.63 -31.62
CA HIS A 725 -17.99 21.54 -30.49
C HIS A 725 -18.58 22.93 -30.73
N THR A 726 -18.95 23.26 -31.96
CA THR A 726 -19.62 24.52 -32.28
C THR A 726 -21.09 24.47 -31.83
N PRO A 727 -21.60 25.50 -31.11
CA PRO A 727 -23.00 25.57 -30.71
C PRO A 727 -23.95 25.65 -31.92
N PRO A 728 -25.19 25.15 -31.81
CA PRO A 728 -26.18 25.23 -32.89
C PRO A 728 -26.42 26.67 -33.37
N GLY A 729 -26.47 26.90 -34.69
CA GLY A 729 -26.72 28.22 -35.29
C GLY A 729 -25.47 29.09 -35.49
N LYS A 730 -24.27 28.52 -35.33
CA LYS A 730 -22.99 29.15 -35.69
C LYS A 730 -22.24 28.22 -36.65
N ALA A 731 -21.75 28.77 -37.75
CA ALA A 731 -20.98 27.99 -38.73
C ALA A 731 -19.51 27.81 -38.30
N VAL A 732 -18.92 26.68 -38.70
CA VAL A 732 -17.46 26.47 -38.67
C VAL A 732 -16.84 27.29 -39.79
N LEU A 733 -15.81 28.07 -39.51
CA LEU A 733 -15.13 28.89 -40.51
C LEU A 733 -13.82 28.21 -40.95
N VAL A 734 -13.67 27.96 -42.24
CA VAL A 734 -12.45 27.47 -42.86
C VAL A 734 -11.82 28.59 -43.66
N THR A 735 -10.59 28.97 -43.33
CA THR A 735 -9.87 30.02 -44.04
C THR A 735 -8.42 29.64 -44.32
N ALA A 736 -7.85 30.15 -45.41
CA ALA A 736 -6.49 29.87 -45.78
C ALA A 736 -5.68 31.17 -45.93
N SER A 737 -4.38 31.09 -45.69
CA SER A 737 -3.45 32.19 -45.96
C SER A 737 -2.10 31.66 -46.39
N ALA A 738 -1.40 32.36 -47.26
CA ALA A 738 -0.06 32.00 -47.71
C ALA A 738 0.97 32.98 -47.14
N LEU A 739 1.94 32.48 -46.38
CA LEU A 739 3.02 33.29 -45.79
C LEU A 739 4.33 32.49 -45.76
N ALA A 740 5.45 33.16 -46.08
CA ALA A 740 6.80 32.62 -45.92
C ALA A 740 7.06 31.22 -46.54
N GLY A 741 6.46 30.93 -47.70
CA GLY A 741 6.66 29.64 -48.38
C GLY A 741 5.75 28.51 -47.90
N ARG A 742 4.78 28.81 -47.03
CA ARG A 742 3.81 27.86 -46.49
C ARG A 742 2.38 28.35 -46.67
N VAL A 743 1.45 27.41 -46.79
CA VAL A 743 0.00 27.64 -46.70
C VAL A 743 -0.46 27.24 -45.31
N GLU A 744 -1.15 28.15 -44.65
CA GLU A 744 -1.81 27.91 -43.38
C GLU A 744 -3.32 27.83 -43.60
N LEU A 745 -3.87 26.64 -43.40
CA LEU A 745 -5.30 26.39 -43.37
C LEU A 745 -5.78 26.41 -41.91
N ARG A 746 -6.71 27.31 -41.61
CA ARG A 746 -7.32 27.48 -40.29
C ARG A 746 -8.73 26.93 -40.30
N VAL A 747 -9.00 26.00 -39.39
CA VAL A 747 -10.34 25.49 -39.09
C VAL A 747 -10.77 26.09 -37.76
N VAL A 748 -11.70 27.03 -37.80
CA VAL A 748 -12.12 27.86 -36.67
C VAL A 748 -13.46 27.36 -36.15
N ASP A 749 -13.47 26.85 -34.92
CA ASP A 749 -14.71 26.59 -34.19
C ASP A 749 -15.06 27.75 -33.24
N ARG A 750 -16.33 27.81 -32.86
CA ARG A 750 -16.87 28.78 -31.88
C ARG A 750 -17.38 28.09 -30.62
N GLY A 751 -16.75 26.97 -30.28
CA GLY A 751 -17.06 26.14 -29.13
C GLY A 751 -16.53 26.70 -27.81
N PRO A 752 -16.51 25.88 -26.74
CA PRO A 752 -16.00 26.31 -25.43
C PRO A 752 -14.49 26.57 -25.41
N GLY A 753 -13.76 26.22 -26.47
CA GLY A 753 -12.30 26.29 -26.53
C GLY A 753 -11.62 25.24 -25.64
N LEU A 754 -10.28 25.33 -25.54
CA LEU A 754 -9.49 24.43 -24.70
C LEU A 754 -8.61 25.21 -23.73
N PRO A 755 -8.48 24.76 -22.47
CA PRO A 755 -7.55 25.35 -21.54
C PRO A 755 -6.10 25.07 -22.01
N ALA A 756 -5.20 26.04 -21.78
CA ALA A 756 -3.85 26.06 -22.38
C ALA A 756 -2.99 24.81 -22.06
N ASP A 757 -3.31 24.07 -21.01
CA ASP A 757 -2.64 22.86 -20.56
C ASP A 757 -3.10 21.55 -21.18
N GLY A 758 -4.23 21.58 -21.89
CA GLY A 758 -4.73 20.45 -22.66
C GLY A 758 -4.17 20.36 -24.08
N ARG A 759 -3.43 21.37 -24.56
CA ARG A 759 -3.06 21.53 -25.98
C ARG A 759 -2.10 20.46 -26.50
N ASP A 760 -1.09 20.10 -25.71
CA ASP A 760 -0.16 19.03 -26.11
C ASP A 760 -0.81 17.64 -26.01
N ARG A 761 -1.68 17.46 -25.01
CA ARG A 761 -2.41 16.21 -24.76
C ARG A 761 -3.55 15.98 -25.74
N LEU A 762 -4.02 17.01 -26.44
CA LEU A 762 -5.07 16.90 -27.46
C LEU A 762 -4.70 15.97 -28.61
N PHE A 763 -3.42 15.83 -28.90
CA PHE A 763 -2.92 14.99 -29.99
C PHE A 763 -2.45 13.61 -29.53
N GLU A 764 -2.50 13.31 -28.23
CA GLU A 764 -2.22 11.95 -27.75
C GLU A 764 -3.34 11.01 -28.18
N PRO A 765 -3.01 9.81 -28.71
CA PRO A 765 -4.01 8.81 -29.06
C PRO A 765 -4.92 8.49 -27.87
N PHE A 766 -6.22 8.32 -28.14
CA PHE A 766 -7.24 7.92 -27.16
C PHE A 766 -7.54 8.96 -26.06
N GLN A 767 -7.03 10.19 -26.16
CA GLN A 767 -7.43 11.28 -25.24
C GLN A 767 -8.79 11.87 -25.63
N ARG A 768 -9.62 12.15 -24.62
CA ARG A 768 -10.90 12.87 -24.75
C ARG A 768 -10.95 13.97 -23.70
N LEU A 769 -10.86 15.22 -24.12
CA LEU A 769 -10.90 16.38 -23.22
C LEU A 769 -12.34 16.89 -23.10
N GLY A 770 -12.95 16.76 -21.92
CA GLY A 770 -14.20 17.45 -21.56
C GLY A 770 -15.52 16.79 -21.97
N ASP A 771 -15.51 15.54 -22.44
CA ASP A 771 -16.72 14.86 -22.95
C ASP A 771 -17.10 13.69 -22.02
N THR A 772 -18.15 13.84 -21.21
CA THR A 772 -18.64 12.81 -20.27
C THR A 772 -19.54 11.76 -20.92
N ASP A 773 -19.86 11.91 -22.21
CA ASP A 773 -20.72 11.00 -22.95
C ASP A 773 -19.92 9.88 -23.65
N ASN A 774 -20.17 8.63 -23.27
CA ASN A 774 -19.53 7.43 -23.81
C ASN A 774 -19.93 7.10 -25.27
N THR A 775 -20.71 7.94 -25.95
CA THR A 775 -21.29 7.69 -27.27
C THR A 775 -20.51 8.32 -28.45
N LYS A 776 -19.51 9.17 -28.17
CA LYS A 776 -18.86 10.03 -29.19
C LYS A 776 -17.34 9.81 -29.35
N GLY A 777 -16.95 8.66 -29.94
CA GLY A 777 -15.69 8.47 -30.68
C GLY A 777 -14.41 8.15 -29.87
N LEU A 778 -13.47 7.46 -30.54
CA LEU A 778 -12.25 6.84 -29.99
C LEU A 778 -11.14 7.82 -29.51
N GLY A 779 -11.30 9.14 -29.67
CA GLY A 779 -10.21 10.11 -29.39
C GLY A 779 -8.99 9.98 -30.32
N LEU A 780 -9.17 9.39 -31.51
CA LEU A 780 -8.07 9.15 -32.48
C LEU A 780 -7.96 10.20 -33.58
N GLY A 781 -9.02 10.97 -33.82
CA GLY A 781 -9.10 11.85 -35.00
C GLY A 781 -8.03 12.93 -35.03
N LEU A 782 -7.75 13.58 -33.89
CA LEU A 782 -6.76 14.66 -33.79
C LEU A 782 -5.33 14.13 -33.80
N ALA A 783 -5.08 13.00 -33.13
CA ALA A 783 -3.78 12.30 -33.18
C ALA A 783 -3.42 11.88 -34.61
N LEU A 784 -4.38 11.29 -35.33
CA LEU A 784 -4.22 10.92 -36.73
C LEU A 784 -4.03 12.15 -37.63
N ALA A 785 -4.82 13.21 -37.45
CA ALA A 785 -4.70 14.44 -38.23
C ALA A 785 -3.30 15.07 -38.08
N ARG A 786 -2.75 15.10 -36.86
CA ARG A 786 -1.38 15.57 -36.60
C ARG A 786 -0.34 14.67 -37.25
N GLY A 787 -0.42 13.36 -37.04
CA GLY A 787 0.54 12.42 -37.63
C GLY A 787 0.56 12.48 -39.15
N LEU A 788 -0.61 12.53 -39.81
CA LEU A 788 -0.69 12.63 -41.27
C LEU A 788 -0.15 13.98 -41.78
N THR A 789 -0.42 15.07 -41.06
CA THR A 789 0.12 16.41 -41.39
C THR A 789 1.64 16.43 -41.27
N GLU A 790 2.20 15.88 -40.20
CA GLU A 790 3.64 15.79 -39.97
C GLU A 790 4.31 14.86 -41.00
N ALA A 791 3.67 13.76 -41.37
CA ALA A 791 4.14 12.87 -42.44
C ALA A 791 4.26 13.61 -43.80
N MET A 792 3.35 14.55 -44.07
CA MET A 792 3.42 15.44 -45.25
C MET A 792 4.37 16.66 -45.06
N SER A 793 5.27 16.63 -44.07
CA SER A 793 6.18 17.74 -43.72
C SER A 793 5.48 19.04 -43.29
N GLY A 794 4.24 18.92 -42.83
CA GLY A 794 3.46 20.01 -42.26
C GLY A 794 3.55 20.08 -40.73
N THR A 795 2.81 21.01 -40.15
CA THR A 795 2.57 21.08 -38.70
C THR A 795 1.08 21.32 -38.44
N LEU A 796 0.57 20.77 -37.34
CA LEU A 796 -0.80 21.00 -36.87
C LEU A 796 -0.72 21.58 -35.45
N SER A 797 -1.25 22.79 -35.26
CA SER A 797 -1.20 23.49 -33.98
C SER A 797 -2.55 24.08 -33.58
N PRO A 798 -2.89 24.09 -32.27
CA PRO A 798 -4.08 24.73 -31.75
C PRO A 798 -3.82 26.20 -31.35
N GLU A 799 -4.67 27.10 -31.80
CA GLU A 799 -4.72 28.52 -31.46
C GLU A 799 -6.08 28.86 -30.82
N ASP A 800 -6.13 29.93 -30.01
CA ASP A 800 -7.41 30.40 -29.46
C ASP A 800 -8.19 31.20 -30.52
N THR A 801 -9.48 30.93 -30.66
CA THR A 801 -10.36 31.73 -31.52
C THR A 801 -10.72 33.04 -30.80
N PRO A 802 -10.49 34.23 -31.39
CA PRO A 802 -10.96 35.50 -30.83
C PRO A 802 -12.49 35.48 -30.63
N GLY A 803 -12.94 35.69 -29.39
CA GLY A 803 -14.37 35.60 -29.04
C GLY A 803 -14.84 34.24 -28.52
N GLY A 804 -13.91 33.28 -28.34
CA GLY A 804 -14.18 31.95 -27.78
C GLY A 804 -14.26 30.86 -28.85
N GLY A 805 -13.62 29.72 -28.56
CA GLY A 805 -13.48 28.58 -29.49
C GLY A 805 -12.03 28.17 -29.67
N LEU A 806 -11.80 27.16 -30.51
CA LEU A 806 -10.47 26.68 -30.88
C LEU A 806 -10.28 26.84 -32.39
N THR A 807 -9.08 27.29 -32.78
CA THR A 807 -8.64 27.35 -34.16
C THR A 807 -7.56 26.30 -34.37
N MET A 808 -7.80 25.33 -35.25
CA MET A 808 -6.81 24.35 -35.66
C MET A 808 -6.09 24.86 -36.90
N VAL A 809 -4.77 25.04 -36.81
CA VAL A 809 -3.92 25.56 -37.89
C VAL A 809 -3.08 24.44 -38.48
N VAL A 810 -3.36 24.09 -39.73
CA VAL A 810 -2.57 23.18 -40.57
C VAL A 810 -1.62 24.03 -41.41
N SER A 811 -0.31 23.85 -41.25
CA SER A 811 0.70 24.56 -42.04
C SER A 811 1.47 23.59 -42.93
N LEU A 812 1.36 23.76 -44.26
CA LEU A 812 1.98 22.88 -45.28
C LEU A 812 2.91 23.68 -46.20
N PRO A 813 3.99 23.07 -46.72
CA PRO A 813 4.90 23.74 -47.65
C PRO A 813 4.25 23.95 -49.03
N PHE A 814 4.66 25.02 -49.73
CA PHE A 814 4.31 25.20 -51.14
C PHE A 814 4.80 24.02 -51.99
N ALA A 815 4.00 23.60 -52.95
CA ALA A 815 4.50 22.86 -54.07
C ALA A 815 5.38 23.81 -54.89
N ALA A 816 6.66 23.48 -55.06
CA ALA A 816 7.55 24.27 -55.90
C ALA A 816 6.90 24.46 -57.29
N GLN A 817 6.71 25.70 -57.73
CA GLN A 817 6.22 25.96 -59.08
C GLN A 817 7.22 25.32 -60.06
N PRO A 818 6.77 24.54 -61.06
CA PRO A 818 7.65 24.17 -62.15
C PRO A 818 8.08 25.47 -62.83
N VAL A 819 9.38 25.76 -62.78
CA VAL A 819 10.01 26.90 -63.45
C VAL A 819 9.60 26.84 -64.92
N GLY A 820 8.83 27.85 -65.36
CA GLY A 820 8.49 28.03 -66.76
C GLY A 820 9.76 28.02 -67.60
N ALA A 821 9.74 27.25 -68.69
CA ALA A 821 10.79 27.22 -69.69
C ALA A 821 11.06 28.66 -70.18
N GLY A 822 12.19 29.24 -69.74
CA GLY A 822 12.75 30.44 -70.34
C GLY A 822 13.19 30.17 -71.77
N PRO A 823 13.13 31.17 -72.67
CA PRO A 823 13.30 30.98 -74.10
C PRO A 823 14.70 30.46 -74.42
N THR A 824 14.76 29.38 -75.19
CA THR A 824 15.97 28.80 -75.75
C THR A 824 16.67 29.84 -76.63
N GLU A 825 17.78 30.40 -76.14
CA GLU A 825 18.71 31.17 -76.95
C GLU A 825 19.23 30.31 -78.10
N GLN A 826 18.98 30.79 -79.31
CA GLN A 826 19.55 30.29 -80.55
C GLN A 826 21.07 30.49 -80.53
N SER A 827 21.82 29.41 -80.39
CA SER A 827 23.21 29.36 -80.89
C SER A 827 23.18 28.75 -82.28
N ALA A 828 23.08 29.62 -83.29
CA ALA A 828 23.37 29.28 -84.67
C ALA A 828 24.85 28.86 -84.80
N GLY A 829 25.07 27.73 -85.47
CA GLY A 829 26.40 27.31 -85.92
C GLY A 829 26.98 28.31 -86.91
N GLY A 830 28.31 28.33 -86.99
CA GLY A 830 29.07 29.29 -87.77
C GLY A 830 28.89 29.22 -89.29
N THR A 831 29.45 30.28 -89.89
CA THR A 831 29.57 30.67 -91.31
C THR A 831 28.32 31.15 -92.01
#